data_AF-A0AAD1YPM1-F1
#
_entry.id   AF-A0AAD1YPM1-F1
#
_cell.length_a   1.000
_cell.length_b   1.000
_cell.length_c   1.000
_cell.angle_alpha   90.00
_cell.angle_beta   90.00
_cell.angle_gamma   90.00
#
_symmetry.space_group_name_H-M   'P 1'
#
loop_
_entity.id
_entity.type
_entity.pdbx_description
1 polymer ?
#
loop_
_entity_poly.entity_id
_entity_poly.type
_entity_poly.pdbx_seq_one_letter_code
_entity_poly.pdbx_strand_id
1 'polypeptide(L)'
;MERRKYYLLRRRQIKVETEAWENMVEEYKELEREMCEKKLAPNLPYFKKLILGWFEPLRVAIEKEQKSQRSKKHKRAFSPFIDALPADKMALIVMHKIMGLLMMGGKDDRYVRVVEAAIQIGVAVEHEVRIHSFLEKTRECQRRDIVDESQGISSKEALLLRKRVKSLIRRNRVLEVQKLVRNEDVKSWGRDTQAKLGCCLIELLTHTAYVQPPVNQSADSPPDVRPAFRHLFKIATREPGQNLVKRYGVIECDPLVLEGLDRTVKHMIIPYVPMLVPPKKWRGYDKGGYFFLPSYLMRTHGSRQQQDAVRTVPGKQMQKVYEALDTLGNTKWRVNERILGVVESIWAGGGNIAGLVNREDVPIPELHSDDLKEVKAWKWSLRKAKKINRERHSQRCDTELKLSVARKMKDEEGFYYPHNLDFRGRAYPMHPHLNHLSSDLCRGILEFAEGRPLGKSGLHWLKIHLANLYGGGIEKLSYDGRLSFVENHLGDIIDSADKPLNGNQWWLNAEDPFQCLAACINLSEALKSSSPHTVVSHLPIHQDGSCNGLQHYAALGRDSFEAAAVNLVAGEKPADVYSEIAERVHDIMKKDSSKDPATHPNALLAKVLLGQVDRKLVKQTVMTSVYGVTYVGAREQIKRRLEEKGLITDDRMLFSAACYAAKVTLAALGELFQAARAIMGWLGDCAKIIASENQPVSWKTPLGLPVVQPYFKTQRHVIRTSLQVLALQREGDSVEVRKQRTAFPPNFVHSLDGSHMMMTAIACRDEGLRFAGVHDSFWTHACDVDRMNQILRQKFVDLYNIPILENLLESFETSYPSLTFPPLPKRGDFNLEKIDGKKSEISGAGETHKPNAMQDKCPSTSFMAVSMLQPADVSSRETVLELGLVAKANKEKISFGRLEVQEIVAFVLNSAGITRPFLDSSKLHCWTETTSNPYGLPVGCEYFVITVAIVP
;
A
#
# COMPACT_ATOMS: atom_id res chain seq x y z
N MET A 1 -3.50 9.67 -40.40
CA MET A 1 -4.73 9.69 -39.56
C MET A 1 -4.40 9.70 -38.06
N GLU A 2 -3.51 8.82 -37.59
CA GLU A 2 -3.10 8.70 -36.17
C GLU A 2 -2.54 9.98 -35.53
N ARG A 3 -1.67 10.71 -36.24
CA ARG A 3 -1.09 11.96 -35.71
C ARG A 3 -2.17 13.03 -35.41
N ARG A 4 -3.22 13.12 -36.23
CA ARG A 4 -4.36 14.03 -36.01
C ARG A 4 -5.18 13.58 -34.79
N LYS A 5 -5.43 12.27 -34.65
CA LYS A 5 -6.10 11.67 -33.49
C LYS A 5 -5.34 11.95 -32.19
N TYR A 6 -4.02 11.74 -32.18
CA TYR A 6 -3.15 12.08 -31.05
C TYR A 6 -3.28 13.55 -30.64
N TYR A 7 -3.22 14.50 -31.59
CA TYR A 7 -3.36 15.92 -31.24
C TYR A 7 -4.76 16.27 -30.70
N LEU A 8 -5.82 15.60 -31.17
CA LEU A 8 -7.17 15.79 -30.67
C LEU A 8 -7.32 15.24 -29.24
N LEU A 9 -6.88 14.01 -28.98
CA LEU A 9 -6.86 13.42 -27.64
C LEU A 9 -5.98 14.23 -26.68
N ARG A 10 -4.84 14.72 -27.16
CA ARG A 10 -3.95 15.58 -26.38
C ARG A 10 -4.62 16.90 -26.00
N ARG A 11 -5.40 17.52 -26.90
CA ARG A 11 -6.19 18.72 -26.57
C ARG A 11 -7.25 18.41 -25.51
N ARG A 12 -7.96 17.28 -25.65
CA ARG A 12 -8.92 16.80 -24.64
C ARG A 12 -8.23 16.56 -23.30
N GLN A 13 -7.07 15.91 -23.27
CA GLN A 13 -6.30 15.67 -22.05
C GLN A 13 -5.90 16.98 -21.35
N ILE A 14 -5.40 17.96 -22.11
CA ILE A 14 -5.07 19.28 -21.57
C ILE A 14 -6.31 19.89 -20.92
N LYS A 15 -7.44 19.93 -21.65
CA LYS A 15 -8.71 20.45 -21.15
C LYS A 15 -9.16 19.75 -19.86
N VAL A 16 -9.09 18.41 -19.83
CA VAL A 16 -9.46 17.60 -18.66
C VAL A 16 -8.57 17.90 -17.46
N GLU A 17 -7.27 18.12 -17.62
CA GLU A 17 -6.39 18.44 -16.49
C GLU A 17 -6.50 19.90 -16.02
N THR A 18 -6.68 20.85 -16.95
CA THR A 18 -6.62 22.29 -16.63
C THR A 18 -7.96 22.89 -16.29
N GLU A 19 -9.05 22.34 -16.82
CA GLU A 19 -10.40 22.88 -16.69
C GLU A 19 -11.31 21.93 -15.90
N ALA A 20 -10.80 20.88 -15.25
CA ALA A 20 -11.61 19.93 -14.48
C ALA A 20 -12.58 20.63 -13.51
N TRP A 21 -12.06 21.53 -12.68
CA TRP A 21 -12.87 22.27 -11.72
C TRP A 21 -13.68 23.39 -12.36
N GLU A 22 -13.22 23.98 -13.47
CA GLU A 22 -14.00 24.98 -14.23
C GLU A 22 -15.24 24.35 -14.86
N ASN A 23 -15.07 23.24 -15.57
CA ASN A 23 -16.18 22.48 -16.14
C ASN A 23 -17.14 22.00 -15.06
N MET A 24 -16.63 21.59 -13.89
CA MET A 24 -17.47 21.21 -12.76
C MET A 24 -18.28 22.40 -12.22
N VAL A 25 -17.67 23.59 -12.11
CA VAL A 25 -18.38 24.81 -11.72
C VAL A 25 -19.50 25.12 -12.71
N GLU A 26 -19.23 25.05 -14.01
CA GLU A 26 -20.24 25.32 -15.03
C GLU A 26 -21.38 24.30 -15.01
N GLU A 27 -21.07 23.01 -14.84
CA GLU A 27 -22.09 21.95 -14.68
C GLU A 27 -22.97 22.21 -13.44
N TYR A 28 -22.39 22.66 -12.32
CA TYR A 28 -23.15 23.01 -11.11
C TYR A 28 -24.05 24.22 -11.34
N LYS A 29 -23.56 25.27 -11.99
CA LYS A 29 -24.34 26.48 -12.32
C LYS A 29 -25.46 26.18 -13.31
N GLU A 30 -25.22 25.31 -14.29
CA GLU A 30 -26.21 24.88 -15.25
C GLU A 30 -27.32 24.07 -14.55
N LEU A 31 -26.94 23.10 -13.71
CA LEU A 31 -27.89 22.34 -12.89
C LEU A 31 -28.73 23.24 -11.98
N GLU A 32 -28.11 24.23 -11.34
CA GLU A 32 -28.81 25.21 -10.49
C GLU A 32 -29.79 26.07 -11.30
N ARG A 33 -29.39 26.51 -12.50
CA ARG A 33 -30.25 27.28 -13.40
C ARG A 33 -31.43 26.47 -13.90
N GLU A 34 -31.19 25.24 -14.39
CA GLU A 34 -32.25 24.34 -14.84
C GLU A 34 -33.23 24.03 -13.70
N MET A 35 -32.75 23.87 -12.46
CA MET A 35 -33.60 23.70 -11.29
C MET A 35 -34.51 24.89 -11.04
N CYS A 36 -33.95 26.11 -11.10
CA CYS A 36 -34.69 27.35 -10.88
C CYS A 36 -35.73 27.59 -11.97
N GLU A 37 -35.37 27.37 -13.24
CA GLU A 37 -36.23 27.62 -14.41
C GLU A 37 -37.34 26.57 -14.55
N LYS A 38 -37.02 25.28 -14.38
CA LYS A 38 -37.96 24.18 -14.61
C LYS A 38 -38.74 23.77 -13.35
N LYS A 39 -38.51 24.43 -12.20
CA LYS A 39 -39.07 24.06 -10.87
C LYS A 39 -38.88 22.57 -10.52
N LEU A 40 -37.82 21.94 -11.02
CA LEU A 40 -37.55 20.51 -10.86
C LEU A 40 -36.87 20.16 -9.52
N ALA A 41 -36.75 21.13 -8.60
CA ALA A 41 -36.15 20.93 -7.29
C ALA A 41 -36.73 19.75 -6.46
N PRO A 42 -38.02 19.38 -6.58
CA PRO A 42 -38.56 18.18 -5.92
C PRO A 42 -38.12 16.86 -6.55
N ASN A 43 -37.76 16.85 -7.84
CA ASN A 43 -37.52 15.62 -8.62
C ASN A 43 -36.06 15.17 -8.62
N LEU A 44 -35.15 15.95 -8.02
CA LEU A 44 -33.75 15.57 -7.91
C LEU A 44 -33.52 14.58 -6.78
N PRO A 45 -32.57 13.64 -6.94
CA PRO A 45 -32.08 12.85 -5.82
C PRO A 45 -31.71 13.78 -4.65
N TYR A 46 -32.18 13.45 -3.46
CA TYR A 46 -32.05 14.28 -2.25
C TYR A 46 -30.63 14.84 -2.05
N PHE A 47 -29.61 14.02 -2.28
CA PHE A 47 -28.21 14.43 -2.19
C PHE A 47 -27.80 15.52 -3.18
N LYS A 48 -28.26 15.47 -4.44
CA LYS A 48 -27.99 16.54 -5.41
C LYS A 48 -28.59 17.86 -4.94
N LYS A 49 -29.79 17.82 -4.36
CA LYS A 49 -30.46 18.99 -3.78
C LYS A 49 -29.66 19.58 -2.62
N LEU A 50 -29.09 18.74 -1.75
CA LEU A 50 -28.22 19.18 -0.66
C LEU A 50 -26.96 19.90 -1.16
N ILE A 51 -26.17 19.26 -2.04
CA ILE A 51 -24.91 19.86 -2.50
C ILE A 51 -25.17 21.16 -3.28
N LEU A 52 -26.18 21.18 -4.15
CA LEU A 52 -26.55 22.39 -4.89
C LEU A 52 -27.01 23.50 -3.93
N GLY A 53 -27.79 23.15 -2.90
CA GLY A 53 -28.21 24.11 -1.86
C GLY A 53 -27.06 24.67 -1.00
N TRP A 54 -25.92 23.98 -0.91
CA TRP A 54 -24.75 24.46 -0.16
C TRP A 54 -23.78 25.30 -1.01
N PHE A 55 -23.80 25.10 -2.33
CA PHE A 55 -22.81 25.69 -3.23
C PHE A 55 -22.81 27.22 -3.18
N GLU A 56 -23.96 27.85 -3.47
CA GLU A 56 -24.05 29.30 -3.57
C GLU A 56 -23.84 30.01 -2.21
N PRO A 57 -24.44 29.57 -1.08
CA PRO A 57 -24.15 30.13 0.24
C PRO A 57 -22.67 30.06 0.62
N LEU A 58 -22.02 28.92 0.36
CA LEU A 58 -20.59 28.76 0.65
C LEU A 58 -19.73 29.65 -0.25
N ARG A 59 -20.04 29.73 -1.55
CA ARG A 59 -19.35 30.61 -2.50
C ARG A 59 -19.37 32.07 -2.03
N VAL A 60 -20.55 32.57 -1.67
CA VAL A 60 -20.73 33.95 -1.17
C VAL A 60 -19.94 34.17 0.12
N ALA A 61 -19.94 33.20 1.05
CA ALA A 61 -19.19 33.30 2.29
C ALA A 61 -17.67 33.32 2.06
N ILE A 62 -17.15 32.52 1.13
CA ILE A 62 -15.74 32.53 0.74
C ILE A 62 -15.37 33.87 0.09
N GLU A 63 -16.21 34.39 -0.80
CA GLU A 63 -15.99 35.68 -1.46
C GLU A 63 -15.95 36.84 -0.43
N LYS A 64 -16.82 36.79 0.58
CA LYS A 64 -16.81 37.74 1.70
C LYS A 64 -15.52 37.64 2.52
N GLU A 65 -15.04 36.44 2.81
CA GLU A 65 -13.77 36.24 3.53
C GLU A 65 -12.57 36.72 2.71
N GLN A 66 -12.55 36.46 1.39
CA GLN A 66 -11.55 37.01 0.46
C GLN A 66 -11.50 38.54 0.54
N LYS A 67 -12.66 39.22 0.40
CA LYS A 67 -12.78 40.68 0.54
C LYS A 67 -12.30 41.17 1.91
N SER A 68 -12.66 40.47 2.99
CA SER A 68 -12.24 40.80 4.36
C SER A 68 -10.73 40.69 4.57
N GLN A 69 -10.07 39.68 4.00
CA GLN A 69 -8.62 39.51 4.13
C GLN A 69 -7.83 40.56 3.33
N ARG A 70 -8.40 41.10 2.25
CA ARG A 70 -7.79 42.22 1.49
C ARG A 70 -7.76 43.52 2.30
N SER A 71 -8.78 43.80 3.11
CA SER A 71 -8.92 45.05 3.86
C SER A 71 -8.23 45.08 5.23
N LYS A 72 -7.89 43.93 5.81
CA LYS A 72 -7.26 43.85 7.14
C LYS A 72 -5.80 44.30 7.13
N LYS A 73 -5.43 45.17 8.09
CA LYS A 73 -4.03 45.58 8.35
C LYS A 73 -3.13 44.40 8.76
N HIS A 74 -3.63 43.50 9.61
CA HIS A 74 -2.95 42.27 10.00
C HIS A 74 -3.55 41.07 9.25
N LYS A 75 -2.89 40.69 8.15
CA LYS A 75 -3.32 39.56 7.32
C LYS A 75 -3.05 38.23 8.03
N ARG A 76 -4.02 37.32 8.01
CA ARG A 76 -3.80 35.94 8.50
C ARG A 76 -2.75 35.26 7.64
N ALA A 77 -2.02 34.29 8.19
CA ALA A 77 -0.96 33.57 7.46
C ALA A 77 -1.45 32.90 6.16
N PHE A 78 -2.75 32.59 6.05
CA PHE A 78 -3.33 32.01 4.84
C PHE A 78 -3.86 33.05 3.82
N SER A 79 -3.88 34.35 4.16
CA SER A 79 -4.51 35.41 3.36
C SER A 79 -4.00 35.49 1.91
N PRO A 80 -2.69 35.35 1.60
CA PRO A 80 -2.23 35.36 0.21
C PRO A 80 -2.78 34.19 -0.62
N PHE A 81 -3.19 33.10 0.04
CA PHE A 81 -3.59 31.85 -0.62
C PHE A 81 -5.09 31.76 -0.82
N ILE A 82 -5.90 32.38 0.07
CA ILE A 82 -7.36 32.41 -0.12
C ILE A 82 -7.75 33.27 -1.33
N ASP A 83 -6.95 34.27 -1.68
CA ASP A 83 -7.17 35.14 -2.85
C ASP A 83 -6.65 34.53 -4.17
N ALA A 84 -5.92 33.41 -4.12
CA ALA A 84 -5.24 32.84 -5.28
C ALA A 84 -6.14 31.99 -6.20
N LEU A 85 -7.37 31.69 -5.77
CA LEU A 85 -8.34 30.93 -6.54
C LEU A 85 -9.75 31.57 -6.44
N PRO A 86 -10.55 31.53 -7.50
CA PRO A 86 -11.96 31.91 -7.46
C PRO A 86 -12.77 31.17 -6.38
N ALA A 87 -13.74 31.86 -5.78
CA ALA A 87 -14.54 31.36 -4.66
C ALA A 87 -15.42 30.15 -5.03
N ASP A 88 -15.91 30.09 -6.27
CA ASP A 88 -16.70 28.97 -6.81
C ASP A 88 -15.90 27.67 -6.85
N LYS A 89 -14.67 27.70 -7.37
CA LYS A 89 -13.75 26.56 -7.34
C LYS A 89 -13.45 26.12 -5.91
N MET A 90 -13.16 27.07 -5.02
CA MET A 90 -12.89 26.75 -3.61
C MET A 90 -14.10 26.07 -2.94
N ALA A 91 -15.31 26.57 -3.17
CA ALA A 91 -16.55 25.99 -2.63
C ALA A 91 -16.71 24.52 -3.07
N LEU A 92 -16.56 24.22 -4.36
CA LEU A 92 -16.64 22.85 -4.85
C LEU A 92 -15.54 21.95 -4.26
N ILE A 93 -14.29 22.42 -4.23
CA ILE A 93 -13.19 21.65 -3.64
C ILE A 93 -13.51 21.28 -2.18
N VAL A 94 -13.99 22.22 -1.38
CA VAL A 94 -14.31 22.00 0.04
C VAL A 94 -15.44 20.99 0.20
N MET A 95 -16.56 21.17 -0.51
CA MET A 95 -17.71 20.27 -0.43
C MET A 95 -17.32 18.85 -0.87
N HIS A 96 -16.68 18.70 -2.04
CA HIS A 96 -16.31 17.38 -2.55
C HIS A 96 -15.25 16.69 -1.68
N LYS A 97 -14.30 17.43 -1.10
CA LYS A 97 -13.29 16.85 -0.20
C LYS A 97 -13.89 16.40 1.12
N ILE A 98 -14.79 17.17 1.74
CA ILE A 98 -15.46 16.73 2.97
C ILE A 98 -16.35 15.52 2.71
N MET A 99 -17.12 15.52 1.62
CA MET A 99 -17.97 14.39 1.28
C MET A 99 -17.15 13.12 0.97
N GLY A 100 -16.06 13.26 0.21
CA GLY A 100 -15.15 12.14 -0.05
C GLY A 100 -14.52 11.56 1.22
N LEU A 101 -14.15 12.42 2.18
CA LEU A 101 -13.65 11.99 3.49
C LEU A 101 -14.71 11.26 4.32
N LEU A 102 -15.96 11.72 4.28
CA LEU A 102 -17.07 11.07 4.98
C LEU A 102 -17.41 9.71 4.37
N MET A 103 -17.33 9.57 3.04
CA MET A 103 -17.53 8.29 2.35
C MET A 103 -16.45 7.25 2.66
N MET A 104 -15.22 7.70 2.93
CA MET A 104 -14.16 6.83 3.41
C MET A 104 -14.31 6.50 4.90
N GLY A 105 -15.12 7.28 5.63
CA GLY A 105 -15.57 6.97 6.99
C GLY A 105 -16.71 5.95 7.00
N GLY A 106 -17.03 5.42 8.19
CA GLY A 106 -18.20 4.55 8.36
C GLY A 106 -19.50 5.32 8.52
N LYS A 107 -20.65 4.70 8.19
CA LYS A 107 -22.00 5.28 8.47
C LYS A 107 -22.17 5.74 9.94
N ASP A 108 -21.61 4.99 10.89
CA ASP A 108 -21.66 5.35 12.33
C ASP A 108 -20.61 6.40 12.72
N ASP A 109 -19.48 6.45 12.00
CA ASP A 109 -18.51 7.54 12.11
C ASP A 109 -19.03 8.69 11.24
N ARG A 110 -20.10 9.32 11.74
CA ARG A 110 -20.71 10.51 11.15
C ARG A 110 -19.75 11.70 11.12
N TYR A 111 -18.44 11.50 11.25
CA TYR A 111 -17.50 12.56 11.48
C TYR A 111 -16.13 12.30 10.87
N VAL A 112 -15.45 13.39 10.54
CA VAL A 112 -14.05 13.37 10.08
C VAL A 112 -13.19 14.13 11.10
N ARG A 113 -11.95 13.70 11.32
CA ARG A 113 -11.02 14.45 12.17
C ARG A 113 -10.67 15.78 11.50
N VAL A 114 -10.80 16.88 12.24
CA VAL A 114 -10.55 18.23 11.70
C VAL A 114 -9.13 18.36 11.12
N VAL A 115 -8.12 17.78 11.78
CA VAL A 115 -6.72 17.81 11.30
C VAL A 115 -6.61 17.21 9.89
N GLU A 116 -7.26 16.08 9.66
CA GLU A 116 -7.23 15.38 8.38
C GLU A 116 -7.97 16.17 7.30
N ALA A 117 -9.20 16.60 7.59
CA ALA A 117 -10.00 17.38 6.66
C ALA A 117 -9.31 18.69 6.25
N ALA A 118 -8.78 19.43 7.23
CA ALA A 118 -8.14 20.72 6.99
C ALA A 118 -6.89 20.58 6.09
N ILE A 119 -6.04 19.59 6.36
CA ILE A 119 -4.83 19.36 5.55
C ILE A 119 -5.21 18.93 4.12
N GLN A 120 -6.15 17.99 3.97
CA GLN A 120 -6.52 17.51 2.64
C GLN A 120 -7.18 18.59 1.77
N ILE A 121 -8.04 19.43 2.36
CA ILE A 121 -8.61 20.60 1.67
C ILE A 121 -7.49 21.58 1.27
N GLY A 122 -6.60 21.92 2.21
CA GLY A 122 -5.50 22.86 1.94
C GLY A 122 -4.58 22.41 0.80
N VAL A 123 -4.23 21.11 0.77
CA VAL A 123 -3.44 20.51 -0.32
C VAL A 123 -4.20 20.55 -1.65
N ALA A 124 -5.50 20.27 -1.64
CA ALA A 124 -6.32 20.29 -2.86
C ALA A 124 -6.41 21.69 -3.47
N VAL A 125 -6.61 22.71 -2.62
CA VAL A 125 -6.62 24.12 -3.06
C VAL A 125 -5.24 24.54 -3.57
N GLU A 126 -4.16 24.16 -2.88
CA GLU A 126 -2.79 24.45 -3.36
C GLU A 126 -2.54 23.90 -4.76
N HIS A 127 -2.93 22.64 -5.01
CA HIS A 127 -2.76 22.00 -6.31
C HIS A 127 -3.51 22.77 -7.40
N GLU A 128 -4.76 23.16 -7.14
CA GLU A 128 -5.55 23.91 -8.11
C GLU A 128 -5.01 25.33 -8.33
N VAL A 129 -4.52 26.00 -7.29
CA VAL A 129 -3.85 27.32 -7.42
C VAL A 129 -2.63 27.24 -8.34
N ARG A 130 -1.84 26.17 -8.26
CA ARG A 130 -0.68 25.98 -9.17
C ARG A 130 -1.13 25.87 -10.63
N ILE A 131 -2.21 25.14 -10.89
CA ILE A 131 -2.78 25.00 -12.24
C ILE A 131 -3.35 26.34 -12.72
N HIS A 132 -4.18 26.98 -11.90
CA HIS A 132 -4.82 28.25 -12.21
C HIS A 132 -3.81 29.37 -12.48
N SER A 133 -2.79 29.53 -11.62
CA SER A 133 -1.75 30.55 -11.80
C SER A 133 -0.93 30.35 -13.08
N PHE A 134 -0.68 29.10 -13.48
CA PHE A 134 -0.04 28.78 -14.75
C PHE A 134 -0.90 29.21 -15.95
N LEU A 135 -2.21 28.98 -15.90
CA LEU A 135 -3.15 29.35 -16.96
C LEU A 135 -3.32 30.87 -17.07
N GLU A 136 -3.48 31.58 -15.96
CA GLU A 136 -3.65 33.03 -15.95
C GLU A 136 -2.40 33.74 -16.48
N LYS A 137 -1.19 33.30 -16.10
CA LYS A 137 0.06 33.79 -16.71
C LYS A 137 0.08 33.59 -18.24
N THR A 138 -0.50 32.50 -18.73
CA THR A 138 -0.60 32.21 -20.16
C THR A 138 -1.63 33.12 -20.86
N ARG A 139 -2.77 33.40 -20.22
CA ARG A 139 -3.85 34.26 -20.74
C ARG A 139 -3.47 35.75 -20.73
N GLU A 140 -2.81 36.24 -19.69
CA GLU A 140 -2.32 37.62 -19.62
C GLU A 140 -1.25 37.92 -20.69
N CYS A 141 -0.42 36.93 -21.03
CA CYS A 141 0.51 37.04 -22.16
C CYS A 141 -0.25 37.24 -23.48
N GLN A 142 -1.35 36.51 -23.70
CA GLN A 142 -2.17 36.64 -24.92
C GLN A 142 -2.91 37.99 -25.02
N ARG A 143 -3.33 38.59 -23.89
CA ARG A 143 -3.98 39.91 -23.88
C ARG A 143 -2.99 41.04 -24.15
N ARG A 144 -1.76 40.99 -23.61
CA ARG A 144 -0.72 42.00 -23.89
C ARG A 144 -0.25 41.96 -25.34
N ASP A 145 -0.32 40.80 -25.98
CA ASP A 145 -0.01 40.61 -27.40
C ASP A 145 -1.03 41.25 -28.38
N ILE A 146 -2.20 41.68 -27.90
CA ILE A 146 -3.20 42.44 -28.66
C ILE A 146 -3.07 43.95 -28.42
N VAL A 147 -2.40 44.35 -27.33
CA VAL A 147 -2.38 45.74 -26.84
C VAL A 147 -1.01 46.41 -27.00
N ASP A 148 0.08 45.67 -27.24
CA ASP A 148 1.43 46.23 -27.32
C ASP A 148 1.92 46.51 -28.76
N GLU A 149 1.13 47.30 -29.49
CA GLU A 149 1.60 48.16 -30.59
C GLU A 149 2.00 49.57 -30.09
N SER A 150 1.84 49.83 -28.79
CA SER A 150 2.18 51.11 -28.19
C SER A 150 2.45 50.97 -26.68
N GLN A 151 3.66 50.58 -26.28
CA GLN A 151 4.60 51.45 -25.56
C GLN A 151 5.82 50.65 -25.07
N GLY A 152 7.00 51.17 -25.40
CA GLY A 152 8.25 50.48 -25.17
C GLY A 152 8.79 50.54 -23.73
N ILE A 153 9.74 49.63 -23.52
CA ILE A 153 10.86 49.64 -22.56
C ILE A 153 10.54 49.07 -21.16
N SER A 154 10.50 47.74 -21.08
CA SER A 154 11.04 47.00 -19.93
C SER A 154 11.59 45.62 -20.37
N SER A 155 12.89 45.43 -20.11
CA SER A 155 13.74 44.24 -20.34
C SER A 155 13.63 43.55 -21.71
N LYS A 156 14.54 43.93 -22.63
CA LYS A 156 14.75 43.30 -23.96
C LYS A 156 14.93 41.78 -23.88
N GLU A 157 15.52 41.26 -22.80
CA GLU A 157 15.73 39.82 -22.60
C GLU A 157 14.44 39.07 -22.26
N ALA A 158 13.58 39.64 -21.41
CA ALA A 158 12.27 39.09 -21.13
C ALA A 158 11.39 39.09 -22.39
N LEU A 159 11.49 40.13 -23.22
CA LEU A 159 10.77 40.23 -24.50
C LEU A 159 11.21 39.16 -25.52
N LEU A 160 12.52 38.86 -25.61
CA LEU A 160 13.06 37.81 -26.48
C LEU A 160 12.66 36.41 -26.01
N LEU A 161 12.69 36.14 -24.70
CA LEU A 161 12.18 34.90 -24.12
C LEU A 161 10.67 34.74 -24.42
N ARG A 162 9.89 35.81 -24.30
CA ARG A 162 8.43 35.85 -24.56
C ARG A 162 8.08 35.59 -26.03
N LYS A 163 8.77 36.23 -26.98
CA LYS A 163 8.59 35.95 -28.43
C LYS A 163 8.87 34.48 -28.75
N ARG A 164 9.87 33.89 -28.08
CA ARG A 164 10.19 32.47 -28.20
C ARG A 164 9.07 31.59 -27.61
N VAL A 165 8.61 31.83 -26.38
CA VAL A 165 7.46 31.10 -25.75
C VAL A 165 6.22 31.14 -26.64
N LYS A 166 5.87 32.31 -27.18
CA LYS A 166 4.65 32.53 -27.98
C LYS A 166 4.67 31.79 -29.33
N SER A 167 5.82 31.81 -30.00
CA SER A 167 6.10 30.96 -31.18
C SER A 167 5.91 29.47 -30.85
N LEU A 168 6.33 29.06 -29.67
CA LEU A 168 6.29 27.66 -29.23
C LEU A 168 4.87 27.20 -28.84
N ILE A 169 4.08 28.05 -28.18
CA ILE A 169 2.67 27.78 -27.89
C ILE A 169 1.87 27.66 -29.19
N ARG A 170 1.99 28.63 -30.12
CA ARG A 170 1.31 28.56 -31.43
C ARG A 170 1.71 27.33 -32.25
N ARG A 171 2.94 26.85 -32.09
CA ARG A 171 3.45 25.63 -32.75
C ARG A 171 3.20 24.34 -31.94
N ASN A 172 2.38 24.37 -30.89
CA ASN A 172 2.08 23.23 -30.01
C ASN A 172 3.31 22.57 -29.33
N ARG A 173 4.39 23.33 -29.11
CA ARG A 173 5.66 22.87 -28.51
C ARG A 173 5.68 23.04 -26.99
N VAL A 174 4.79 22.33 -26.31
CA VAL A 174 4.58 22.40 -24.83
C VAL A 174 5.85 22.11 -24.02
N LEU A 175 6.78 21.29 -24.52
CA LEU A 175 8.05 21.00 -23.86
C LEU A 175 8.98 22.22 -23.75
N GLU A 176 8.98 23.11 -24.74
CA GLU A 176 9.82 24.30 -24.72
C GLU A 176 9.17 25.42 -23.87
N VAL A 177 7.84 25.49 -23.85
CA VAL A 177 7.05 26.37 -22.96
C VAL A 177 7.29 25.99 -21.50
N GLN A 178 7.26 24.70 -21.18
CA GLN A 178 7.57 24.20 -19.83
C GLN A 178 9.05 24.34 -19.41
N LYS A 179 9.97 24.58 -20.35
CA LYS A 179 11.37 24.92 -20.02
C LYS A 179 11.50 26.41 -19.68
N LEU A 180 10.71 27.26 -20.33
CA LEU A 180 10.74 28.72 -20.15
C LEU A 180 9.97 29.18 -18.90
N VAL A 181 8.94 28.43 -18.47
CA VAL A 181 8.18 28.69 -17.23
C VAL A 181 8.90 28.18 -15.97
N ARG A 182 9.92 27.33 -16.14
CA ARG A 182 10.60 26.62 -15.06
C ARG A 182 11.48 27.52 -14.16
N ASN A 183 11.58 28.82 -14.42
CA ASN A 183 12.43 29.75 -13.69
C ASN A 183 11.74 30.43 -12.49
N GLU A 184 10.50 30.08 -12.14
CA GLU A 184 9.87 30.51 -10.89
C GLU A 184 9.36 29.29 -10.11
N ASP A 185 10.22 28.72 -9.26
CA ASP A 185 9.84 27.69 -8.29
C ASP A 185 8.78 28.26 -7.33
N VAL A 186 7.50 27.99 -7.59
CA VAL A 186 6.44 28.26 -6.61
C VAL A 186 6.67 27.33 -5.42
N LYS A 187 7.28 27.86 -4.36
CA LYS A 187 7.56 27.15 -3.12
C LYS A 187 6.27 26.52 -2.58
N SER A 188 6.30 25.21 -2.33
CA SER A 188 5.16 24.49 -1.77
C SER A 188 4.70 25.08 -0.45
N TRP A 189 3.40 25.11 -0.20
CA TRP A 189 2.84 25.65 1.04
C TRP A 189 3.23 24.75 2.21
N GLY A 190 3.54 25.35 3.37
CA GLY A 190 3.78 24.58 4.59
C GLY A 190 2.50 23.89 5.08
N ARG A 191 2.64 22.74 5.76
CA ARG A 191 1.51 22.02 6.39
C ARG A 191 0.66 22.92 7.28
N ASP A 192 1.30 23.85 8.00
CA ASP A 192 0.64 24.82 8.87
C ASP A 192 -0.28 25.75 8.08
N THR A 193 0.18 26.24 6.92
CA THR A 193 -0.60 27.10 6.03
C THR A 193 -1.78 26.34 5.43
N GLN A 194 -1.54 25.13 4.94
CA GLN A 194 -2.59 24.25 4.41
C GLN A 194 -3.68 23.99 5.46
N ALA A 195 -3.28 23.63 6.68
CA ALA A 195 -4.21 23.38 7.78
C ALA A 195 -4.97 24.64 8.21
N LYS A 196 -4.32 25.81 8.25
CA LYS A 196 -4.99 27.07 8.58
C LYS A 196 -6.01 27.49 7.52
N LEU A 197 -5.68 27.38 6.24
CA LEU A 197 -6.62 27.65 5.14
C LEU A 197 -7.78 26.64 5.17
N GLY A 198 -7.46 25.35 5.29
CA GLY A 198 -8.47 24.29 5.38
C GLY A 198 -9.44 24.52 6.53
N CYS A 199 -8.97 24.83 7.75
CA CYS A 199 -9.84 25.15 8.88
C CYS A 199 -10.76 26.35 8.60
N CYS A 200 -10.23 27.41 7.98
CA CYS A 200 -11.04 28.58 7.62
C CYS A 200 -12.17 28.21 6.66
N LEU A 201 -11.87 27.39 5.64
CA LEU A 201 -12.87 26.95 4.66
C LEU A 201 -13.91 26.01 5.26
N ILE A 202 -13.49 25.12 6.17
CA ILE A 202 -14.40 24.23 6.91
C ILE A 202 -15.33 25.05 7.81
N GLU A 203 -14.83 26.07 8.49
CA GLU A 203 -15.63 26.97 9.32
C GLU A 203 -16.72 27.67 8.50
N LEU A 204 -16.36 28.18 7.32
CA LEU A 204 -17.34 28.78 6.40
C LEU A 204 -18.39 27.76 5.96
N LEU A 205 -18.00 26.51 5.67
CA LEU A 205 -18.95 25.43 5.36
C LEU A 205 -19.90 25.15 6.53
N THR A 206 -19.40 25.06 7.77
CA THR A 206 -20.26 24.79 8.95
C THR A 206 -21.28 25.89 9.22
N HIS A 207 -21.01 27.13 8.78
CA HIS A 207 -21.92 28.26 8.93
C HIS A 207 -22.92 28.41 7.76
N THR A 208 -22.72 27.72 6.64
CA THR A 208 -23.48 27.94 5.40
C THR A 208 -24.25 26.71 4.94
N ALA A 209 -23.80 25.51 5.30
CA ALA A 209 -24.43 24.26 4.89
C ALA A 209 -25.51 23.83 5.89
N TYR A 210 -26.76 23.81 5.43
CA TYR A 210 -27.93 23.38 6.21
C TYR A 210 -28.67 22.23 5.51
N VAL A 211 -29.34 21.41 6.30
CA VAL A 211 -30.22 20.34 5.84
C VAL A 211 -31.66 20.84 5.90
N GLN A 212 -32.41 20.56 4.85
CA GLN A 212 -33.84 20.86 4.79
C GLN A 212 -34.64 19.81 5.60
N PRO A 213 -35.80 20.18 6.15
CA PRO A 213 -36.61 19.24 6.93
C PRO A 213 -37.05 18.00 6.13
N PRO A 214 -37.25 16.83 6.78
CA PRO A 214 -37.77 15.64 6.14
C PRO A 214 -39.16 15.87 5.53
N VAL A 215 -39.48 15.19 4.42
CA VAL A 215 -40.78 15.30 3.72
C VAL A 215 -41.97 14.93 4.63
N ASN A 216 -41.71 14.15 5.69
CA ASN A 216 -42.72 13.63 6.62
C ASN A 216 -43.07 14.61 7.76
N GLN A 217 -42.52 15.83 7.75
CA GLN A 217 -42.85 16.85 8.74
C GLN A 217 -44.26 17.40 8.47
N SER A 218 -45.13 17.41 9.49
CA SER A 218 -46.49 17.96 9.35
C SER A 218 -46.44 19.44 8.96
N ALA A 219 -47.35 19.87 8.07
CA ALA A 219 -47.42 21.24 7.59
C ALA A 219 -47.58 22.30 8.72
N ASP A 220 -48.07 21.87 9.88
CA ASP A 220 -48.31 22.72 11.06
C ASP A 220 -47.09 22.88 11.98
N SER A 221 -45.96 22.25 11.66
CA SER A 221 -44.74 22.36 12.47
C SER A 221 -43.67 23.23 11.78
N PRO A 222 -42.96 24.11 12.52
CA PRO A 222 -41.97 25.02 11.94
C PRO A 222 -40.83 24.25 11.26
N PRO A 223 -40.29 24.74 10.13
CA PRO A 223 -39.29 24.02 9.35
C PRO A 223 -38.04 23.73 10.18
N ASP A 224 -37.71 22.45 10.33
CA ASP A 224 -36.57 21.99 11.13
C ASP A 224 -35.25 22.10 10.34
N VAL A 225 -34.79 23.34 10.17
CA VAL A 225 -33.53 23.67 9.48
C VAL A 225 -32.36 23.44 10.44
N ARG A 226 -31.54 22.43 10.15
CA ARG A 226 -30.39 22.06 10.99
C ARG A 226 -29.07 22.22 10.24
N PRO A 227 -27.96 22.59 10.91
CA PRO A 227 -26.66 22.63 10.24
C PRO A 227 -26.25 21.22 9.78
N ALA A 228 -25.80 21.13 8.54
CA ALA A 228 -25.35 19.87 7.93
C ALA A 228 -24.04 19.36 8.54
N PHE A 229 -23.21 20.27 9.04
CA PHE A 229 -21.92 19.97 9.67
C PHE A 229 -21.77 20.72 10.98
N ARG A 230 -21.30 20.03 12.02
CA ARG A 230 -21.06 20.57 13.37
C ARG A 230 -19.64 20.25 13.80
N HIS A 231 -18.91 21.24 14.29
CA HIS A 231 -17.61 21.00 14.93
C HIS A 231 -17.83 20.59 16.40
N LEU A 232 -17.35 19.40 16.76
CA LEU A 232 -17.49 18.83 18.09
C LEU A 232 -16.15 18.31 18.61
N PHE A 233 -16.03 18.14 19.92
CA PHE A 233 -14.92 17.42 20.53
C PHE A 233 -15.37 16.03 20.97
N LYS A 234 -14.70 15.00 20.46
CA LYS A 234 -14.92 13.62 20.92
C LYS A 234 -13.81 13.20 21.88
N ILE A 235 -14.20 12.39 22.85
CA ILE A 235 -13.29 11.77 23.80
C ILE A 235 -12.84 10.42 23.21
N ALA A 236 -11.53 10.19 23.16
CA ALA A 236 -11.03 8.84 22.87
C ALA A 236 -11.43 7.89 24.02
N THR A 237 -12.23 6.85 23.71
CA THR A 237 -12.70 5.87 24.70
C THR A 237 -11.53 5.12 25.36
N ARG A 238 -11.66 4.89 26.68
CA ARG A 238 -10.70 4.28 27.61
C ARG A 238 -10.10 2.95 27.11
N GLU A 239 -8.78 2.79 27.23
CA GLU A 239 -8.22 1.49 27.66
C GLU A 239 -8.37 1.43 29.20
N PRO A 240 -8.71 0.26 29.81
CA PRO A 240 -8.72 0.12 31.27
C PRO A 240 -7.36 0.55 31.83
N GLY A 241 -7.32 1.52 32.75
CA GLY A 241 -6.10 1.95 33.44
C GLY A 241 -5.46 3.28 33.01
N GLN A 242 -5.99 4.04 32.05
CA GLN A 242 -5.48 5.39 31.72
C GLN A 242 -6.35 6.53 32.28
N ASN A 243 -5.78 7.38 33.15
CA ASN A 243 -6.42 8.58 33.72
C ASN A 243 -6.50 9.77 32.75
N LEU A 244 -5.82 9.73 31.60
CA LEU A 244 -5.71 10.85 30.65
C LEU A 244 -6.74 10.76 29.51
N VAL A 245 -7.86 11.47 29.68
CA VAL A 245 -8.90 11.65 28.67
C VAL A 245 -8.39 12.56 27.55
N LYS A 246 -8.24 12.03 26.33
CA LYS A 246 -7.82 12.85 25.19
C LYS A 246 -8.99 13.23 24.32
N ARG A 247 -9.23 14.54 24.26
CA ARG A 247 -10.22 15.17 23.39
C ARG A 247 -9.58 15.45 22.03
N TYR A 248 -10.31 15.18 20.96
CA TYR A 248 -9.93 15.54 19.61
C TYR A 248 -11.12 16.15 18.87
N GLY A 249 -10.87 17.18 18.08
CA GLY A 249 -11.92 17.84 17.31
C GLY A 249 -12.30 17.06 16.06
N VAL A 250 -13.59 17.01 15.79
CA VAL A 250 -14.20 16.33 14.66
C VAL A 250 -15.24 17.24 14.00
N ILE A 251 -15.42 17.10 12.69
CA ILE A 251 -16.56 17.65 11.97
C ILE A 251 -17.58 16.52 11.87
N GLU A 252 -18.63 16.58 12.67
CA GLU A 252 -19.76 15.65 12.61
C GLU A 252 -20.78 16.14 11.59
N CYS A 253 -21.39 15.21 10.87
CA CYS A 253 -22.34 15.42 9.81
C CYS A 253 -23.73 14.99 10.28
N ASP A 254 -24.77 15.73 9.90
CA ASP A 254 -26.14 15.38 10.23
C ASP A 254 -26.54 14.04 9.58
N PRO A 255 -27.28 13.15 10.28
CA PRO A 255 -27.64 11.83 9.75
C PRO A 255 -28.31 11.85 8.38
N LEU A 256 -29.11 12.89 8.11
CA LEU A 256 -29.81 13.02 6.82
C LEU A 256 -28.83 13.21 5.66
N VAL A 257 -27.66 13.80 5.87
CA VAL A 257 -26.64 13.94 4.82
C VAL A 257 -26.04 12.58 4.44
N LEU A 258 -25.97 11.66 5.40
CA LEU A 258 -25.45 10.30 5.20
C LEU A 258 -26.50 9.37 4.62
N GLU A 259 -27.78 9.73 4.74
CA GLU A 259 -28.89 8.97 4.19
C GLU A 259 -28.81 8.93 2.66
N GLY A 260 -28.62 7.73 2.12
CA GLY A 260 -28.46 7.53 0.69
C GLY A 260 -27.10 7.95 0.13
N LEU A 261 -26.12 8.33 0.95
CA LEU A 261 -24.78 8.76 0.50
C LEU A 261 -24.10 7.70 -0.38
N ASP A 262 -24.20 6.42 -0.03
CA ASP A 262 -23.69 5.30 -0.85
C ASP A 262 -24.42 5.16 -2.19
N ARG A 263 -25.73 5.46 -2.24
CA ARG A 263 -26.54 5.42 -3.46
C ARG A 263 -26.32 6.64 -4.37
N THR A 264 -25.78 7.71 -3.82
CA THR A 264 -25.59 9.01 -4.50
C THR A 264 -24.14 9.31 -4.86
N VAL A 265 -23.19 8.45 -4.48
CA VAL A 265 -21.78 8.50 -4.90
C VAL A 265 -21.64 8.62 -6.42
N LYS A 266 -22.49 7.96 -7.19
CA LYS A 266 -22.53 8.06 -8.66
C LYS A 266 -22.73 9.49 -9.17
N HIS A 267 -23.23 10.39 -8.32
CA HIS A 267 -23.43 11.81 -8.62
C HIS A 267 -22.26 12.70 -8.16
N MET A 268 -21.28 12.15 -7.43
CA MET A 268 -20.03 12.86 -7.18
C MET A 268 -19.18 12.84 -8.46
N ILE A 269 -18.85 14.04 -8.92
CA ILE A 269 -18.06 14.21 -10.13
C ILE A 269 -16.60 13.94 -9.79
N ILE A 270 -16.02 12.90 -10.40
CA ILE A 270 -14.59 12.62 -10.31
C ILE A 270 -13.86 13.58 -11.27
N PRO A 271 -13.06 14.54 -10.76
CA PRO A 271 -12.47 15.60 -11.58
C PRO A 271 -11.32 15.11 -12.47
N TYR A 272 -10.56 14.11 -12.01
CA TYR A 272 -9.38 13.62 -12.70
C TYR A 272 -9.57 12.15 -13.07
N VAL A 273 -9.42 11.84 -14.36
CA VAL A 273 -9.56 10.50 -14.94
C VAL A 273 -8.20 10.02 -15.49
N PRO A 274 -8.05 8.74 -15.86
CA PRO A 274 -6.84 8.23 -16.53
C PRO A 274 -6.49 9.03 -17.79
N MET A 275 -5.21 9.09 -18.16
CA MET A 275 -4.75 9.95 -19.25
C MET A 275 -5.17 9.39 -20.62
N LEU A 276 -5.69 10.23 -21.51
CA LEU A 276 -6.08 9.84 -22.88
C LEU A 276 -4.88 9.71 -23.84
N VAL A 277 -3.71 10.18 -23.43
CA VAL A 277 -2.47 10.14 -24.20
C VAL A 277 -1.32 9.66 -23.30
N PRO A 278 -0.23 9.12 -23.89
CA PRO A 278 0.94 8.68 -23.14
C PRO A 278 1.42 9.74 -22.12
N PRO A 279 1.77 9.34 -20.88
CA PRO A 279 2.27 10.25 -19.87
C PRO A 279 3.54 10.98 -20.27
N LYS A 280 3.82 12.09 -19.58
CA LYS A 280 5.09 12.80 -19.72
C LYS A 280 6.23 11.94 -19.16
N LYS A 281 7.26 11.74 -19.99
CA LYS A 281 8.48 11.03 -19.61
C LYS A 281 9.14 11.60 -18.35
N TRP A 282 9.55 10.73 -17.44
CA TRP A 282 10.27 11.08 -16.22
C TRP A 282 11.68 11.58 -16.53
N ARG A 283 12.07 12.67 -15.86
CA ARG A 283 13.40 13.32 -15.98
C ARG A 283 13.93 13.87 -14.66
N GLY A 284 13.25 13.58 -13.55
CA GLY A 284 13.56 14.12 -12.23
C GLY A 284 12.39 13.95 -11.25
N TYR A 285 12.61 14.34 -10.00
CA TYR A 285 11.67 14.14 -8.89
C TYR A 285 10.24 14.66 -9.17
N ASP A 286 10.10 15.85 -9.76
CA ASP A 286 8.83 16.52 -10.05
C ASP A 286 8.62 16.73 -11.57
N LYS A 287 9.31 15.94 -12.39
CA LYS A 287 9.39 16.10 -13.84
C LYS A 287 8.98 14.81 -14.55
N GLY A 288 7.70 14.50 -14.60
CA GLY A 288 7.11 13.36 -15.30
C GLY A 288 5.63 13.19 -14.97
N GLY A 289 4.99 12.12 -15.44
CA GLY A 289 3.59 11.81 -15.12
C GLY A 289 2.59 12.66 -15.90
N TYR A 290 1.74 13.41 -15.20
CA TYR A 290 0.71 14.26 -15.81
C TYR A 290 1.29 15.51 -16.50
N PHE A 291 0.49 16.23 -17.29
CA PHE A 291 0.94 17.45 -17.96
C PHE A 291 0.95 18.68 -17.04
N PHE A 292 -0.07 18.81 -16.19
CA PHE A 292 -0.26 19.95 -15.28
C PHE A 292 -0.54 19.52 -13.84
N LEU A 293 -1.09 18.32 -13.62
CA LEU A 293 -1.28 17.82 -12.26
C LEU A 293 0.07 17.55 -11.58
N PRO A 294 0.24 17.92 -10.29
CA PRO A 294 1.45 17.65 -9.54
C PRO A 294 1.80 16.16 -9.57
N SER A 295 3.00 15.87 -10.07
CA SER A 295 3.48 14.50 -10.25
C SER A 295 4.85 14.38 -9.61
N TYR A 296 4.95 13.51 -8.59
CA TYR A 296 6.19 13.25 -7.88
C TYR A 296 6.60 11.80 -8.11
N LEU A 297 7.88 11.60 -8.40
CA LEU A 297 8.46 10.29 -8.69
C LEU A 297 8.38 9.35 -7.48
N MET A 298 8.51 9.89 -6.27
CA MET A 298 8.49 9.12 -5.02
C MET A 298 7.40 9.62 -4.08
N ARG A 299 6.64 8.67 -3.50
CA ARG A 299 5.67 8.89 -2.42
C ARG A 299 6.41 9.04 -1.09
N THR A 300 6.86 10.25 -0.78
CA THR A 300 7.70 10.53 0.41
C THR A 300 6.92 10.71 1.71
N HIS A 301 5.58 10.78 1.64
CA HIS A 301 4.71 11.05 2.80
C HIS A 301 5.12 12.26 3.67
N GLY A 302 5.87 13.20 3.10
CA GLY A 302 6.37 14.40 3.79
C GLY A 302 7.76 14.30 4.39
N SER A 303 8.48 13.17 4.23
CA SER A 303 9.87 13.06 4.66
C SER A 303 10.78 13.94 3.81
N ARG A 304 11.49 14.87 4.44
CA ARG A 304 12.38 15.81 3.73
C ARG A 304 13.62 15.10 3.20
N GLN A 305 14.21 14.22 4.00
CA GLN A 305 15.42 13.48 3.62
C GLN A 305 15.20 12.64 2.36
N GLN A 306 14.03 12.01 2.22
CA GLN A 306 13.68 11.27 1.00
C GLN A 306 13.55 12.20 -0.21
N GLN A 307 12.92 13.36 -0.04
CA GLN A 307 12.79 14.35 -1.10
C GLN A 307 14.17 14.86 -1.54
N ASP A 308 15.02 15.20 -0.59
CA ASP A 308 16.36 15.72 -0.85
C ASP A 308 17.22 14.64 -1.53
N ALA A 309 17.22 13.40 -1.05
CA ALA A 309 17.96 12.29 -1.65
C ALA A 309 17.60 12.07 -3.13
N VAL A 310 16.32 12.13 -3.49
CA VAL A 310 15.86 11.94 -4.89
C VAL A 310 16.06 13.21 -5.74
N ARG A 311 16.14 14.39 -5.12
CA ARG A 311 16.39 15.65 -5.84
C ARG A 311 17.86 15.87 -6.15
N THR A 312 18.76 15.44 -5.27
CA THR A 312 20.22 15.64 -5.40
C THR A 312 20.89 14.58 -6.26
N VAL A 313 20.29 13.39 -6.40
CA VAL A 313 20.88 12.32 -7.21
C VAL A 313 21.03 12.72 -8.69
N PRO A 314 22.19 12.47 -9.32
CA PRO A 314 22.40 12.78 -10.74
C PRO A 314 21.40 12.05 -11.65
N GLY A 315 20.86 12.75 -12.64
CA GLY A 315 19.87 12.17 -13.57
C GLY A 315 20.37 10.93 -14.30
N LYS A 316 21.67 10.85 -14.62
CA LYS A 316 22.30 9.67 -15.25
C LYS A 316 22.19 8.41 -14.39
N GLN A 317 22.29 8.54 -13.07
CA GLN A 317 22.15 7.42 -12.14
C GLN A 317 20.71 6.87 -12.13
N MET A 318 19.71 7.74 -12.28
CA MET A 318 18.29 7.38 -12.22
C MET A 318 17.69 6.96 -13.57
N GLN A 319 18.49 6.93 -14.64
CA GLN A 319 18.02 6.77 -16.01
C GLN A 319 17.17 5.50 -16.19
N LYS A 320 17.62 4.35 -15.68
CA LYS A 320 16.87 3.09 -15.74
C LYS A 320 15.56 3.16 -14.97
N VAL A 321 15.54 3.83 -13.82
CA VAL A 321 14.30 4.03 -13.04
C VAL A 321 13.28 4.85 -13.82
N TYR A 322 13.71 5.94 -14.47
CA TYR A 322 12.85 6.76 -15.32
C TYR A 322 12.31 5.96 -16.50
N GLU A 323 13.16 5.19 -17.17
CA GLU A 323 12.78 4.34 -18.30
C GLU A 323 11.77 3.27 -17.90
N ALA A 324 11.92 2.64 -16.74
CA ALA A 324 10.96 1.65 -16.26
C ALA A 324 9.60 2.28 -15.96
N LEU A 325 9.56 3.43 -15.26
CA LEU A 325 8.32 4.15 -15.00
C LEU A 325 7.63 4.62 -16.28
N ASP A 326 8.41 5.09 -17.26
CA ASP A 326 7.90 5.46 -18.58
C ASP A 326 7.34 4.25 -19.31
N THR A 327 7.99 3.09 -19.19
CA THR A 327 7.52 1.84 -19.79
C THR A 327 6.17 1.42 -19.23
N LEU A 328 6.06 1.36 -17.89
CA LEU A 328 4.81 1.05 -17.20
C LEU A 328 3.70 2.05 -17.52
N GLY A 329 4.06 3.35 -17.62
CA GLY A 329 3.11 4.40 -17.93
C GLY A 329 2.64 4.45 -19.38
N ASN A 330 3.41 3.88 -20.31
CA ASN A 330 3.08 3.85 -21.73
C ASN A 330 2.25 2.63 -22.14
N THR A 331 1.97 1.70 -21.22
CA THR A 331 1.04 0.60 -21.48
C THR A 331 -0.38 1.14 -21.59
N LYS A 332 -0.99 0.99 -22.78
CA LYS A 332 -2.35 1.47 -23.10
C LYS A 332 -3.38 0.44 -22.66
N TRP A 333 -4.34 0.89 -21.86
CA TRP A 333 -5.45 0.09 -21.32
C TRP A 333 -6.78 0.49 -21.95
N ARG A 334 -7.76 -0.41 -21.94
CA ARG A 334 -9.16 -0.10 -22.21
C ARG A 334 -10.08 -0.81 -21.23
N VAL A 335 -11.35 -0.42 -21.22
CA VAL A 335 -12.40 -1.10 -20.44
C VAL A 335 -12.88 -2.33 -21.23
N ASN A 336 -12.92 -3.49 -20.58
CA ASN A 336 -13.62 -4.66 -21.08
C ASN A 336 -15.13 -4.47 -20.86
N GLU A 337 -15.82 -4.04 -21.90
CA GLU A 337 -17.25 -3.71 -21.85
C GLU A 337 -18.14 -4.91 -21.49
N ARG A 338 -17.76 -6.13 -21.91
CA ARG A 338 -18.51 -7.35 -21.59
C ARG A 338 -18.50 -7.61 -20.09
N ILE A 339 -17.33 -7.51 -19.45
CA ILE A 339 -17.20 -7.68 -18.00
C ILE A 339 -17.87 -6.53 -17.26
N LEU A 340 -17.70 -5.28 -17.72
CA LEU A 340 -18.39 -4.13 -17.12
C LEU A 340 -19.92 -4.33 -17.14
N GLY A 341 -20.50 -4.82 -18.24
CA GLY A 341 -21.94 -5.08 -18.33
C GLY A 341 -22.44 -6.13 -17.34
N VAL A 342 -21.67 -7.21 -17.14
CA VAL A 342 -21.98 -8.25 -16.13
C VAL A 342 -21.91 -7.67 -14.72
N VAL A 343 -20.84 -6.94 -14.41
CA VAL A 343 -20.65 -6.27 -13.12
C VAL A 343 -21.79 -5.29 -12.84
N GLU A 344 -22.16 -4.47 -13.81
CA GLU A 344 -23.25 -3.50 -13.65
C GLU A 344 -24.60 -4.19 -13.42
N SER A 345 -24.84 -5.32 -14.07
CA SER A 345 -26.05 -6.12 -13.87
C SER A 345 -26.12 -6.72 -12.46
N ILE A 346 -25.01 -7.32 -11.99
CA ILE A 346 -24.91 -7.83 -10.60
C ILE A 346 -25.08 -6.69 -9.59
N TRP A 347 -24.42 -5.56 -9.85
CA TRP A 347 -24.50 -4.40 -8.97
C TRP A 347 -25.89 -3.81 -8.93
N ALA A 348 -26.59 -3.72 -10.07
CA ALA A 348 -27.98 -3.29 -10.15
C ALA A 348 -28.91 -4.24 -9.38
N GLY A 349 -28.64 -5.55 -9.42
CA GLY A 349 -29.40 -6.61 -8.73
C GLY A 349 -29.17 -6.74 -7.22
N GLY A 350 -28.30 -5.93 -6.60
CA GLY A 350 -28.07 -5.94 -5.15
C GLY A 350 -26.63 -6.24 -4.70
N GLY A 351 -25.73 -6.62 -5.62
CA GLY A 351 -24.36 -7.00 -5.30
C GLY A 351 -24.26 -8.38 -4.63
N ASN A 352 -23.31 -8.55 -3.71
CA ASN A 352 -23.10 -9.79 -2.92
C ASN A 352 -22.71 -11.05 -3.72
N ILE A 353 -22.38 -10.92 -5.00
CA ILE A 353 -21.97 -12.01 -5.89
C ILE A 353 -20.55 -11.72 -6.38
N ALA A 354 -19.73 -12.75 -6.62
CA ALA A 354 -18.38 -12.62 -7.17
C ALA A 354 -17.47 -11.67 -6.35
N GLY A 355 -17.63 -11.63 -5.03
CA GLY A 355 -16.85 -10.75 -4.15
C GLY A 355 -17.28 -9.27 -4.17
N LEU A 356 -18.33 -8.89 -4.91
CA LEU A 356 -18.95 -7.58 -4.78
C LEU A 356 -19.64 -7.45 -3.42
N VAL A 357 -19.52 -6.28 -2.82
CA VAL A 357 -20.17 -5.98 -1.53
C VAL A 357 -21.70 -6.00 -1.67
N ASN A 358 -22.39 -6.45 -0.61
CA ASN A 358 -23.85 -6.39 -0.55
C ASN A 358 -24.34 -4.93 -0.42
N ARG A 359 -25.32 -4.54 -1.25
CA ARG A 359 -25.94 -3.21 -1.24
C ARG A 359 -26.77 -2.93 0.01
N GLU A 360 -27.16 -3.96 0.74
CA GLU A 360 -27.95 -3.88 1.97
C GLU A 360 -27.10 -4.02 3.24
N ASP A 361 -27.61 -3.37 4.29
CA ASP A 361 -27.05 -3.46 5.62
C ASP A 361 -27.54 -4.74 6.32
N VAL A 362 -26.70 -5.35 7.15
CA VAL A 362 -27.18 -6.40 8.06
C VAL A 362 -28.17 -5.81 9.07
N PRO A 363 -29.24 -6.53 9.42
CA PRO A 363 -30.17 -6.10 10.45
C PRO A 363 -29.46 -5.81 11.78
N ILE A 364 -29.88 -4.74 12.44
CA ILE A 364 -29.41 -4.41 13.78
C ILE A 364 -30.19 -5.28 14.76
N PRO A 365 -29.53 -6.07 15.64
CA PRO A 365 -30.25 -6.93 16.57
C PRO A 365 -31.03 -6.08 17.58
N GLU A 366 -32.27 -6.47 17.87
CA GLU A 366 -33.12 -5.88 18.89
C GLU A 366 -32.86 -6.54 20.25
N LEU A 367 -33.09 -5.78 21.33
CA LEU A 367 -32.97 -6.28 22.70
C LEU A 367 -34.36 -6.70 23.17
N HIS A 368 -34.54 -7.98 23.47
CA HIS A 368 -35.85 -8.54 23.88
C HIS A 368 -35.86 -9.06 25.34
N SER A 369 -34.78 -8.83 26.09
CA SER A 369 -34.59 -9.41 27.43
C SER A 369 -33.77 -8.48 28.32
N ASP A 370 -34.08 -8.51 29.61
CA ASP A 370 -33.37 -7.76 30.65
C ASP A 370 -32.26 -8.56 31.33
N ASP A 371 -32.04 -9.83 30.94
CA ASP A 371 -30.96 -10.65 31.50
C ASP A 371 -29.57 -10.07 31.20
N LEU A 372 -28.70 -9.99 32.22
CA LEU A 372 -27.39 -9.37 32.11
C LEU A 372 -26.44 -10.10 31.13
N LYS A 373 -26.56 -11.43 31.00
CA LYS A 373 -25.73 -12.19 30.05
C LYS A 373 -26.23 -11.96 28.62
N GLU A 374 -27.54 -11.98 28.42
CA GLU A 374 -28.17 -11.70 27.12
C GLU A 374 -27.94 -10.25 26.67
N VAL A 375 -28.05 -9.26 27.57
CA VAL A 375 -27.71 -7.86 27.29
C VAL A 375 -26.24 -7.72 26.86
N LYS A 376 -25.32 -8.48 27.48
CA LYS A 376 -23.90 -8.47 27.12
C LYS A 376 -23.68 -9.09 25.74
N ALA A 377 -24.33 -10.22 25.44
CA ALA A 377 -24.28 -10.87 24.14
C ALA A 377 -24.91 -10.00 23.04
N TRP A 378 -26.04 -9.35 23.32
CA TRP A 378 -26.70 -8.38 22.46
C TRP A 378 -25.79 -7.18 22.18
N LYS A 379 -25.16 -6.58 23.20
CA LYS A 379 -24.20 -5.48 23.01
C LYS A 379 -23.05 -5.87 22.08
N TRP A 380 -22.57 -7.11 22.16
CA TRP A 380 -21.53 -7.62 21.27
C TRP A 380 -22.05 -7.81 19.84
N SER A 381 -23.22 -8.42 19.69
CA SER A 381 -23.89 -8.61 18.39
C SER A 381 -24.22 -7.28 17.71
N LEU A 382 -24.70 -6.29 18.47
CA LEU A 382 -24.93 -4.91 18.03
C LEU A 382 -23.65 -4.26 17.50
N ARG A 383 -22.54 -4.37 18.26
CA ARG A 383 -21.24 -3.83 17.84
C ARG A 383 -20.72 -4.52 16.59
N LYS A 384 -20.93 -5.85 16.46
CA LYS A 384 -20.55 -6.65 15.29
C LYS A 384 -21.36 -6.22 14.06
N ALA A 385 -22.68 -6.13 14.17
CA ALA A 385 -23.56 -5.67 13.09
C ALA A 385 -23.20 -4.25 12.61
N LYS A 386 -23.02 -3.31 13.55
CA LYS A 386 -22.57 -1.94 13.26
C LYS A 386 -21.23 -1.88 12.55
N LYS A 387 -20.26 -2.68 13.01
CA LYS A 387 -18.94 -2.81 12.37
C LYS A 387 -19.08 -3.30 10.91
N ILE A 388 -19.85 -4.35 10.68
CA ILE A 388 -20.09 -4.91 9.34
C ILE A 388 -20.75 -3.87 8.43
N ASN A 389 -21.77 -3.17 8.89
CA ASN A 389 -22.46 -2.14 8.10
C ASN A 389 -21.54 -0.95 7.74
N ARG A 390 -20.66 -0.55 8.67
CA ARG A 390 -19.61 0.44 8.38
C ARG A 390 -18.67 -0.04 7.27
N GLU A 391 -18.16 -1.27 7.39
CA GLU A 391 -17.22 -1.82 6.41
C GLU A 391 -17.87 -1.96 5.03
N ARG A 392 -19.11 -2.46 4.98
CA ARG A 392 -19.90 -2.55 3.75
C ARG A 392 -20.12 -1.17 3.13
N HIS A 393 -20.53 -0.17 3.89
CA HIS A 393 -20.74 1.18 3.35
C HIS A 393 -19.48 1.71 2.64
N SER A 394 -18.32 1.62 3.28
CA SER A 394 -17.05 2.05 2.69
C SER A 394 -16.74 1.29 1.39
N GLN A 395 -16.93 -0.03 1.37
CA GLN A 395 -16.76 -0.86 0.17
C GLN A 395 -17.75 -0.50 -0.95
N ARG A 396 -19.00 -0.15 -0.62
CA ARG A 396 -20.02 0.28 -1.60
C ARG A 396 -19.62 1.59 -2.26
N CYS A 397 -19.17 2.56 -1.45
CA CYS A 397 -18.65 3.82 -1.95
C CYS A 397 -17.44 3.62 -2.88
N ASP A 398 -16.47 2.79 -2.49
CA ASP A 398 -15.31 2.47 -3.33
C ASP A 398 -15.71 1.79 -4.66
N THR A 399 -16.66 0.84 -4.60
CA THR A 399 -17.20 0.16 -5.80
C THR A 399 -17.84 1.17 -6.77
N GLU A 400 -18.67 2.08 -6.28
CA GLU A 400 -19.31 3.10 -7.13
C GLU A 400 -18.31 4.08 -7.73
N LEU A 401 -17.25 4.47 -7.00
CA LEU A 401 -16.20 5.31 -7.56
C LEU A 401 -15.44 4.60 -8.68
N LYS A 402 -15.13 3.31 -8.52
CA LYS A 402 -14.50 2.49 -9.58
C LYS A 402 -15.39 2.40 -10.81
N LEU A 403 -16.68 2.08 -10.63
CA LEU A 403 -17.64 1.99 -11.74
C LEU A 403 -17.89 3.34 -12.41
N SER A 404 -17.91 4.44 -11.66
CA SER A 404 -18.03 5.80 -12.21
C SER A 404 -16.86 6.12 -13.16
N VAL A 405 -15.62 5.78 -12.79
CA VAL A 405 -14.48 5.93 -13.69
C VAL A 405 -14.60 4.99 -14.89
N ALA A 406 -14.95 3.72 -14.69
CA ALA A 406 -15.12 2.77 -15.79
C ALA A 406 -16.15 3.26 -16.82
N ARG A 407 -17.32 3.73 -16.36
CA ARG A 407 -18.38 4.32 -17.20
C ARG A 407 -17.89 5.52 -18.02
N LYS A 408 -17.07 6.40 -17.43
CA LYS A 408 -16.50 7.56 -18.13
C LYS A 408 -15.47 7.17 -19.19
N MET A 409 -14.78 6.06 -18.99
CA MET A 409 -13.67 5.62 -19.85
C MET A 409 -14.07 4.54 -20.85
N LYS A 410 -15.29 3.99 -20.77
CA LYS A 410 -15.73 2.85 -21.58
C LYS A 410 -15.67 3.13 -23.10
N ASP A 411 -16.04 4.34 -23.51
CA ASP A 411 -16.11 4.73 -24.92
C ASP A 411 -14.75 5.20 -25.47
N GLU A 412 -13.70 5.25 -24.64
CA GLU A 412 -12.36 5.59 -25.08
C GLU A 412 -11.65 4.36 -25.65
N GLU A 413 -11.08 4.48 -26.86
CA GLU A 413 -10.28 3.40 -27.48
C GLU A 413 -9.11 2.93 -26.59
N GLY A 414 -8.61 3.82 -25.73
CA GLY A 414 -7.78 3.43 -24.60
C GLY A 414 -7.10 4.62 -23.92
N PHE A 415 -6.57 4.36 -22.74
CA PHE A 415 -6.04 5.33 -21.80
C PHE A 415 -4.79 4.79 -21.08
N TYR A 416 -4.13 5.65 -20.31
CA TYR A 416 -2.82 5.41 -19.72
C TYR A 416 -2.80 5.79 -18.25
N TYR A 417 -1.93 5.10 -17.50
CA TYR A 417 -1.71 5.35 -16.08
C TYR A 417 -0.28 5.82 -15.84
N PRO A 418 -0.03 7.10 -15.53
CA PRO A 418 1.29 7.49 -15.03
C PRO A 418 1.61 6.71 -13.75
N HIS A 419 2.85 6.25 -13.63
CA HIS A 419 3.33 5.51 -12.47
C HIS A 419 4.31 6.35 -11.65
N ASN A 420 4.29 6.16 -10.34
CA ASN A 420 5.29 6.65 -9.39
C ASN A 420 5.74 5.51 -8.46
N LEU A 421 6.70 5.79 -7.59
CA LEU A 421 7.30 4.82 -6.68
C LEU A 421 6.92 5.10 -5.23
N ASP A 422 6.86 4.07 -4.40
CA ASP A 422 7.13 4.27 -2.97
C ASP A 422 8.63 4.49 -2.73
N PHE A 423 9.02 4.77 -1.47
CA PHE A 423 10.42 5.04 -1.15
C PHE A 423 11.36 3.85 -1.36
N ARG A 424 10.83 2.63 -1.48
CA ARG A 424 11.59 1.39 -1.65
C ARG A 424 11.83 1.11 -3.13
N GLY A 425 11.04 1.71 -4.02
CA GLY A 425 11.13 1.52 -5.46
C GLY A 425 10.03 0.65 -6.05
N ARG A 426 8.98 0.27 -5.30
CA ARG A 426 7.82 -0.40 -5.90
C ARG A 426 6.98 0.61 -6.69
N ALA A 427 6.58 0.25 -7.90
CA ALA A 427 5.80 1.13 -8.77
C ALA A 427 4.28 1.02 -8.51
N TYR A 428 3.59 2.14 -8.65
CA TYR A 428 2.15 2.26 -8.46
C TYR A 428 1.55 3.23 -9.48
N PRO A 429 0.40 2.90 -10.09
CA PRO A 429 -0.42 3.86 -10.81
C PRO A 429 -0.77 5.06 -9.92
N MET A 430 -0.77 6.25 -10.50
CA MET A 430 -1.11 7.48 -9.79
C MET A 430 -2.63 7.70 -9.67
N HIS A 431 -3.43 7.12 -10.57
CA HIS A 431 -4.89 7.23 -10.49
C HIS A 431 -5.44 6.29 -9.38
N PRO A 432 -6.18 6.81 -8.38
CA PRO A 432 -6.45 6.07 -7.14
C PRO A 432 -7.62 5.06 -7.22
N HIS A 433 -8.58 5.25 -8.13
CA HIS A 433 -9.84 4.49 -8.09
C HIS A 433 -9.79 3.23 -8.99
N LEU A 434 -9.85 3.42 -10.31
CA LEU A 434 -9.74 2.33 -11.29
C LEU A 434 -8.29 2.24 -11.79
N ASN A 435 -7.60 1.15 -11.47
CA ASN A 435 -6.28 0.77 -11.97
C ASN A 435 -6.04 -0.73 -11.78
N HIS A 436 -5.05 -1.29 -12.49
CA HIS A 436 -4.78 -2.73 -12.53
C HIS A 436 -4.13 -3.31 -11.27
N LEU A 437 -3.60 -2.48 -10.35
CA LEU A 437 -3.09 -2.94 -9.05
C LEU A 437 -4.20 -3.28 -8.04
N SER A 438 -5.45 -2.87 -8.32
CA SER A 438 -6.58 -2.98 -7.40
C SER A 438 -7.20 -4.40 -7.38
N SER A 439 -8.43 -4.51 -6.86
CA SER A 439 -9.21 -5.75 -6.67
C SER A 439 -9.52 -6.50 -7.97
N ASP A 440 -9.92 -7.78 -7.87
CA ASP A 440 -10.40 -8.63 -8.97
C ASP A 440 -11.37 -7.87 -9.91
N LEU A 441 -12.36 -7.17 -9.35
CA LEU A 441 -13.26 -6.27 -10.09
C LEU A 441 -12.53 -5.35 -11.08
N CYS A 442 -11.47 -4.65 -10.63
CA CYS A 442 -10.74 -3.71 -11.48
C CYS A 442 -9.91 -4.44 -12.53
N ARG A 443 -9.34 -5.61 -12.20
CA ARG A 443 -8.52 -6.41 -13.10
C ARG A 443 -9.35 -7.10 -14.18
N GLY A 444 -10.56 -7.56 -13.85
CA GLY A 444 -11.50 -8.10 -14.82
C GLY A 444 -12.05 -7.05 -15.78
N ILE A 445 -12.25 -5.81 -15.31
CA ILE A 445 -12.73 -4.69 -16.15
C ILE A 445 -11.62 -4.11 -17.04
N LEU A 446 -10.34 -4.30 -16.73
CA LEU A 446 -9.23 -3.70 -17.47
C LEU A 446 -8.50 -4.72 -18.35
N GLU A 447 -8.31 -4.37 -19.62
CA GLU A 447 -7.50 -5.16 -20.56
C GLU A 447 -6.59 -4.26 -21.40
N PHE A 448 -5.62 -4.83 -22.10
CA PHE A 448 -4.76 -4.04 -22.98
C PHE A 448 -5.57 -3.49 -24.16
N ALA A 449 -5.41 -2.20 -24.45
CA ALA A 449 -6.09 -1.58 -25.59
C ALA A 449 -5.61 -2.14 -26.93
N GLU A 450 -4.31 -2.45 -27.00
CA GLU A 450 -3.69 -3.09 -28.15
C GLU A 450 -3.84 -4.60 -28.00
N GLY A 451 -4.39 -5.28 -29.00
CA GLY A 451 -4.53 -6.74 -29.01
C GLY A 451 -3.42 -7.41 -29.83
N ARG A 452 -3.15 -8.69 -29.55
CA ARG A 452 -2.24 -9.53 -30.35
C ARG A 452 -2.88 -10.87 -30.69
N PRO A 453 -2.60 -11.45 -31.88
CA PRO A 453 -3.06 -12.80 -32.20
C PRO A 453 -2.49 -13.80 -31.19
N LEU A 454 -3.31 -14.73 -30.71
CA LEU A 454 -2.91 -15.71 -29.70
C LEU A 454 -1.69 -16.53 -30.13
N GLY A 455 -1.65 -17.00 -31.37
CA GLY A 455 -0.71 -18.02 -31.81
C GLY A 455 -0.90 -19.35 -31.06
N LYS A 456 -0.03 -20.33 -31.34
CA LYS A 456 -0.05 -21.64 -30.66
C LYS A 456 0.26 -21.53 -29.17
N SER A 457 1.32 -20.79 -28.86
CA SER A 457 1.74 -20.55 -27.47
C SER A 457 0.70 -19.75 -26.69
N GLY A 458 0.12 -18.69 -27.26
CA GLY A 458 -0.85 -17.89 -26.51
C GLY A 458 -2.17 -18.61 -26.23
N LEU A 459 -2.66 -19.49 -27.12
CA LEU A 459 -3.82 -20.32 -26.79
C LEU A 459 -3.53 -21.27 -25.61
N HIS A 460 -2.34 -21.85 -25.58
CA HIS A 460 -1.87 -22.68 -24.47
C HIS A 460 -1.79 -21.87 -23.15
N TRP A 461 -1.17 -20.69 -23.18
CA TRP A 461 -1.07 -19.83 -22.00
C TRP A 461 -2.40 -19.25 -21.54
N LEU A 462 -3.35 -19.01 -22.44
CA LEU A 462 -4.71 -18.58 -22.08
C LEU A 462 -5.44 -19.65 -21.27
N LYS A 463 -5.30 -20.93 -21.65
CA LYS A 463 -5.86 -22.06 -20.88
C LYS A 463 -5.20 -22.16 -19.49
N ILE A 464 -3.87 -22.10 -19.43
CA ILE A 464 -3.14 -22.11 -18.15
C ILE A 464 -3.56 -20.93 -17.26
N HIS A 465 -3.74 -19.75 -17.85
CA HIS A 465 -4.19 -18.57 -17.13
C HIS A 465 -5.58 -18.75 -16.52
N LEU A 466 -6.53 -19.30 -17.27
CA LEU A 466 -7.87 -19.62 -16.76
C LEU A 466 -7.79 -20.58 -15.56
N ALA A 467 -6.99 -21.64 -15.67
CA ALA A 467 -6.77 -22.58 -14.57
C ALA A 467 -6.13 -21.92 -13.34
N ASN A 468 -5.19 -20.99 -13.53
CA ASN A 468 -4.56 -20.23 -12.44
C ASN A 468 -5.57 -19.33 -11.73
N LEU A 469 -6.45 -18.66 -12.48
CA LEU A 469 -7.50 -17.78 -11.95
C LEU A 469 -8.60 -18.55 -11.22
N TYR A 470 -8.90 -19.78 -11.66
CA TYR A 470 -9.84 -20.65 -10.95
C TYR A 470 -9.34 -20.95 -9.53
N GLY A 471 -8.03 -21.18 -9.38
CA GLY A 471 -7.41 -21.38 -8.06
C GLY A 471 -7.82 -22.69 -7.41
N GLY A 472 -7.94 -22.72 -6.07
CA GLY A 472 -8.39 -23.91 -5.35
C GLY A 472 -7.40 -25.09 -5.36
N GLY A 473 -6.11 -24.83 -5.61
CA GLY A 473 -5.07 -25.85 -5.72
C GLY A 473 -4.79 -26.28 -7.17
N ILE A 474 -5.59 -25.85 -8.13
CA ILE A 474 -5.38 -26.14 -9.56
C ILE A 474 -4.12 -25.44 -10.06
N GLU A 475 -3.82 -24.26 -9.54
CA GLU A 475 -2.61 -23.51 -9.84
C GLU A 475 -1.32 -24.21 -9.36
N LYS A 476 -1.46 -25.31 -8.60
CA LYS A 476 -0.36 -26.15 -8.11
C LYS A 476 -0.13 -27.40 -8.95
N LEU A 477 -1.04 -27.71 -9.87
CA LEU A 477 -0.81 -28.78 -10.83
C LEU A 477 0.32 -28.41 -11.80
N SER A 478 0.89 -29.42 -12.45
CA SER A 478 1.75 -29.22 -13.63
C SER A 478 0.97 -28.48 -14.72
N TYR A 479 1.68 -27.92 -15.71
CA TYR A 479 0.99 -27.28 -16.84
C TYR A 479 0.04 -28.23 -17.56
N ASP A 480 0.41 -29.50 -17.76
CA ASP A 480 -0.48 -30.52 -18.35
C ASP A 480 -1.72 -30.79 -17.48
N GLY A 481 -1.57 -30.81 -16.16
CA GLY A 481 -2.71 -30.95 -15.24
C GLY A 481 -3.66 -29.75 -15.31
N ARG A 482 -3.13 -28.54 -15.45
CA ARG A 482 -3.93 -27.32 -15.65
C ARG A 482 -4.65 -27.32 -16.99
N LEU A 483 -4.00 -27.74 -18.06
CA LEU A 483 -4.63 -27.89 -19.36
C LEU A 483 -5.76 -28.92 -19.31
N SER A 484 -5.50 -30.09 -18.72
CA SER A 484 -6.49 -31.17 -18.59
C SER A 484 -7.73 -30.70 -17.82
N PHE A 485 -7.54 -29.89 -16.77
CA PHE A 485 -8.65 -29.26 -16.06
C PHE A 485 -9.50 -28.39 -17.00
N VAL A 486 -8.88 -27.56 -17.83
CA VAL A 486 -9.60 -26.70 -18.78
C VAL A 486 -10.32 -27.51 -19.85
N GLU A 487 -9.67 -28.54 -20.43
CA GLU A 487 -10.31 -29.41 -21.42
C GLU A 487 -11.54 -30.12 -20.85
N ASN A 488 -11.49 -30.56 -19.60
CA ASN A 488 -12.60 -31.24 -18.93
C ASN A 488 -13.78 -30.31 -18.61
N HIS A 489 -13.57 -29.00 -18.59
CA HIS A 489 -14.60 -28.00 -18.26
C HIS A 489 -14.94 -27.07 -19.44
N LEU A 490 -14.62 -27.47 -20.68
CA LEU A 490 -14.93 -26.64 -21.86
C LEU A 490 -16.41 -26.27 -21.97
N GLY A 491 -17.31 -27.20 -21.59
CA GLY A 491 -18.75 -26.93 -21.56
C GLY A 491 -19.11 -25.80 -20.60
N ASP A 492 -18.60 -25.84 -19.37
CA ASP A 492 -18.82 -24.83 -18.34
C ASP A 492 -18.21 -23.46 -18.70
N ILE A 493 -17.06 -23.48 -19.38
CA ILE A 493 -16.37 -22.28 -19.86
C ILE A 493 -17.19 -21.60 -20.95
N ILE A 494 -17.70 -22.35 -21.93
CA ILE A 494 -18.53 -21.82 -23.00
C ILE A 494 -19.86 -21.31 -22.43
N ASP A 495 -20.50 -22.04 -21.52
CA ASP A 495 -21.72 -21.60 -20.84
C ASP A 495 -21.50 -20.31 -20.05
N SER A 496 -20.42 -20.23 -19.27
CA SER A 496 -20.06 -19.02 -18.52
C SER A 496 -19.83 -17.82 -19.44
N ALA A 497 -19.23 -18.03 -20.61
CA ALA A 497 -18.99 -16.97 -21.59
C ALA A 497 -20.27 -16.47 -22.29
N ASP A 498 -21.20 -17.38 -22.60
CA ASP A 498 -22.41 -17.09 -23.36
C ASP A 498 -23.56 -16.60 -22.46
N LYS A 499 -23.66 -17.16 -21.24
CA LYS A 499 -24.73 -16.91 -20.27
C LYS A 499 -24.16 -16.63 -18.87
N PRO A 500 -23.37 -15.57 -18.70
CA PRO A 500 -22.64 -15.31 -17.45
C PRO A 500 -23.52 -15.23 -16.19
N LEU A 501 -24.78 -14.78 -16.33
CA LEU A 501 -25.72 -14.63 -15.21
C LEU A 501 -26.87 -15.63 -15.24
N ASN A 502 -27.18 -16.23 -16.39
CA ASN A 502 -28.37 -17.08 -16.57
C ASN A 502 -28.03 -18.55 -16.86
N GLY A 503 -26.74 -18.90 -16.91
CA GLY A 503 -26.26 -20.27 -17.08
C GLY A 503 -25.92 -20.93 -15.74
N ASN A 504 -24.96 -21.85 -15.76
CA ASN A 504 -24.48 -22.61 -14.60
C ASN A 504 -23.59 -21.76 -13.68
N GLN A 505 -23.15 -20.58 -14.13
CA GLN A 505 -22.34 -19.62 -13.37
C GLN A 505 -21.06 -20.23 -12.76
N TRP A 506 -20.46 -21.21 -13.45
CA TRP A 506 -19.28 -21.96 -12.98
C TRP A 506 -18.11 -21.04 -12.57
N TRP A 507 -17.92 -19.93 -13.30
CA TRP A 507 -16.91 -18.92 -13.02
C TRP A 507 -17.00 -18.29 -11.61
N LEU A 508 -18.14 -18.35 -10.93
CA LEU A 508 -18.29 -17.86 -9.55
C LEU A 508 -17.52 -18.68 -8.52
N ASN A 509 -17.16 -19.93 -8.85
CA ASN A 509 -16.41 -20.81 -7.96
C ASN A 509 -14.90 -20.53 -7.97
N ALA A 510 -14.44 -19.67 -8.89
CA ALA A 510 -13.04 -19.28 -8.99
C ALA A 510 -12.58 -18.39 -7.81
N GLU A 511 -11.28 -18.41 -7.49
CA GLU A 511 -10.68 -17.47 -6.52
C GLU A 511 -10.76 -16.00 -7.01
N ASP A 512 -10.62 -15.79 -8.32
CA ASP A 512 -10.71 -14.49 -8.99
C ASP A 512 -11.83 -14.50 -10.06
N PRO A 513 -13.12 -14.38 -9.67
CA PRO A 513 -14.25 -14.63 -10.56
C PRO A 513 -14.30 -13.73 -11.80
N PHE A 514 -14.11 -12.41 -11.67
CA PHE A 514 -14.26 -11.52 -12.83
C PHE A 514 -13.12 -11.69 -13.84
N GLN A 515 -11.89 -11.88 -13.37
CA GLN A 515 -10.77 -12.25 -14.25
C GLN A 515 -11.02 -13.62 -14.90
N CYS A 516 -11.52 -14.61 -14.15
CA CYS A 516 -11.85 -15.94 -14.68
C CYS A 516 -12.91 -15.86 -15.78
N LEU A 517 -13.97 -15.08 -15.58
CA LEU A 517 -15.00 -14.84 -16.59
C LEU A 517 -14.43 -14.17 -17.85
N ALA A 518 -13.52 -13.19 -17.69
CA ALA A 518 -12.84 -12.56 -18.81
C ALA A 518 -12.02 -13.58 -19.63
N ALA A 519 -11.32 -14.49 -18.95
CA ALA A 519 -10.60 -15.60 -19.59
C ALA A 519 -11.55 -16.60 -20.26
N CYS A 520 -12.69 -16.94 -19.65
CA CYS A 520 -13.70 -17.82 -20.23
C CYS A 520 -14.25 -17.24 -21.55
N ILE A 521 -14.57 -15.94 -21.54
CA ILE A 521 -15.03 -15.21 -22.72
C ILE A 521 -13.99 -15.28 -23.84
N ASN A 522 -12.73 -14.95 -23.55
CA ASN A 522 -11.69 -14.91 -24.57
C ASN A 522 -11.35 -16.30 -25.12
N LEU A 523 -11.37 -17.33 -24.27
CA LEU A 523 -11.15 -18.71 -24.70
C LEU A 523 -12.32 -19.23 -25.54
N SER A 524 -13.57 -18.93 -25.16
CA SER A 524 -14.76 -19.29 -25.94
C SER A 524 -14.74 -18.65 -27.34
N GLU A 525 -14.38 -17.37 -27.44
CA GLU A 525 -14.18 -16.67 -28.73
C GLU A 525 -13.10 -17.36 -29.59
N ALA A 526 -11.98 -17.74 -28.97
CA ALA A 526 -10.91 -18.47 -29.66
C ALA A 526 -11.38 -19.83 -30.18
N LEU A 527 -12.08 -20.62 -29.36
CA LEU A 527 -12.53 -21.97 -29.71
C LEU A 527 -13.67 -22.00 -30.75
N LYS A 528 -14.51 -20.95 -30.79
CA LYS A 528 -15.57 -20.82 -31.79
C LYS A 528 -15.06 -20.34 -33.16
N SER A 529 -13.85 -19.78 -33.21
CA SER A 529 -13.20 -19.37 -34.46
C SER A 529 -12.72 -20.59 -35.26
N SER A 530 -12.86 -20.54 -36.59
CA SER A 530 -12.25 -21.54 -37.49
C SER A 530 -10.71 -21.55 -37.44
N SER A 531 -10.11 -20.45 -36.93
CA SER A 531 -8.68 -20.32 -36.70
C SER A 531 -8.43 -19.71 -35.31
N PRO A 532 -8.38 -20.54 -34.25
CA PRO A 532 -8.20 -20.07 -32.87
C PRO A 532 -6.90 -19.27 -32.67
N HIS A 533 -5.83 -19.66 -33.38
CA HIS A 533 -4.50 -19.06 -33.28
C HIS A 533 -4.43 -17.62 -33.81
N THR A 534 -5.36 -17.20 -34.66
CA THR A 534 -5.37 -15.85 -35.24
C THR A 534 -6.31 -14.92 -34.50
N VAL A 535 -7.07 -15.42 -33.51
CA VAL A 535 -7.94 -14.59 -32.69
C VAL A 535 -7.09 -13.61 -31.90
N VAL A 536 -7.46 -12.33 -31.98
CA VAL A 536 -6.77 -11.24 -31.31
C VAL A 536 -7.23 -11.19 -29.86
N SER A 537 -6.31 -11.43 -28.94
CA SER A 537 -6.55 -11.30 -27.50
C SER A 537 -5.97 -10.00 -26.95
N HIS A 538 -6.73 -9.40 -26.04
CA HIS A 538 -6.38 -8.20 -25.29
C HIS A 538 -6.06 -8.50 -23.83
N LEU A 539 -6.29 -9.73 -23.39
CA LEU A 539 -6.24 -10.11 -21.99
C LEU A 539 -4.77 -10.16 -21.52
N PRO A 540 -4.41 -9.46 -20.43
CA PRO A 540 -3.13 -9.64 -19.79
C PRO A 540 -3.05 -11.02 -19.14
N ILE A 541 -2.01 -11.79 -19.46
CA ILE A 541 -1.73 -13.08 -18.83
C ILE A 541 -0.71 -12.89 -17.71
N HIS A 542 -1.06 -13.37 -16.51
CA HIS A 542 -0.27 -13.13 -15.30
C HIS A 542 0.76 -14.25 -15.08
N GLN A 543 1.99 -13.87 -14.76
CA GLN A 543 3.04 -14.75 -14.24
C GLN A 543 3.45 -14.25 -12.85
N ASP A 544 3.20 -15.04 -11.82
CA ASP A 544 3.37 -14.65 -10.42
C ASP A 544 4.47 -15.45 -9.71
N GLY A 545 5.27 -14.77 -8.90
CA GLY A 545 6.36 -15.37 -8.12
C GLY A 545 5.85 -16.11 -6.90
N SER A 546 6.22 -17.39 -6.74
CA SER A 546 5.87 -18.16 -5.54
C SER A 546 6.69 -17.70 -4.33
N CYS A 547 6.08 -16.84 -3.50
CA CYS A 547 6.71 -16.22 -2.34
C CYS A 547 7.97 -15.42 -2.71
N ASN A 548 7.81 -14.41 -3.56
CA ASN A 548 8.90 -13.61 -4.12
C ASN A 548 9.95 -13.12 -3.10
N GLY A 549 9.54 -12.73 -1.89
CA GLY A 549 10.46 -12.35 -0.81
C GLY A 549 11.47 -13.45 -0.43
N LEU A 550 11.04 -14.72 -0.36
CA LEU A 550 11.94 -15.85 -0.11
C LEU A 550 12.80 -16.18 -1.33
N GLN A 551 12.29 -16.02 -2.55
CA GLN A 551 13.09 -16.18 -3.76
C GLN A 551 14.29 -15.21 -3.74
N HIS A 552 14.04 -13.96 -3.35
CA HIS A 552 15.09 -12.97 -3.21
C HIS A 552 16.10 -13.32 -2.09
N TYR A 553 15.65 -13.85 -0.95
CA TYR A 553 16.56 -14.30 0.12
C TYR A 553 17.38 -15.53 -0.28
N ALA A 554 16.76 -16.55 -0.87
CA ALA A 554 17.45 -17.74 -1.35
C ALA A 554 18.53 -17.39 -2.39
N ALA A 555 18.25 -16.43 -3.27
CA ALA A 555 19.24 -15.94 -4.24
C ALA A 555 20.39 -15.13 -3.60
N LEU A 556 20.11 -14.33 -2.56
CA LEU A 556 21.15 -13.62 -1.79
C LEU A 556 22.04 -14.59 -1.00
N GLY A 557 21.42 -15.59 -0.38
CA GLY A 557 22.08 -16.60 0.46
C GLY A 557 22.76 -17.71 -0.34
N ARG A 558 22.39 -17.90 -1.61
CA ARG A 558 22.85 -19.00 -2.47
C ARG A 558 22.63 -20.37 -1.81
N ASP A 559 21.54 -20.54 -1.08
CA ASP A 559 21.22 -21.82 -0.44
C ASP A 559 20.41 -22.71 -1.39
N SER A 560 20.94 -23.90 -1.70
CA SER A 560 20.36 -24.82 -2.69
C SER A 560 19.02 -25.42 -2.22
N PHE A 561 18.84 -25.64 -0.91
CA PHE A 561 17.61 -26.20 -0.36
C PHE A 561 16.50 -25.14 -0.34
N GLU A 562 16.81 -23.93 0.16
CA GLU A 562 15.86 -22.80 0.14
C GLU A 562 15.47 -22.44 -1.30
N ALA A 563 16.42 -22.46 -2.24
CA ALA A 563 16.18 -22.20 -3.65
C ALA A 563 15.21 -23.22 -4.28
N ALA A 564 15.34 -24.50 -3.94
CA ALA A 564 14.42 -25.54 -4.40
C ALA A 564 12.99 -25.33 -3.85
N ALA A 565 12.87 -25.02 -2.55
CA ALA A 565 11.58 -24.81 -1.88
C ALA A 565 10.75 -23.66 -2.50
N VAL A 566 11.42 -22.71 -3.16
CA VAL A 566 10.79 -21.50 -3.76
C VAL A 566 10.88 -21.45 -5.29
N ASN A 567 11.07 -22.61 -5.92
CA ASN A 567 11.05 -22.78 -7.38
C ASN A 567 12.15 -22.02 -8.14
N LEU A 568 13.30 -21.76 -7.52
CA LEU A 568 14.50 -21.31 -8.25
C LEU A 568 15.27 -22.46 -8.91
N VAL A 569 15.01 -23.69 -8.46
CA VAL A 569 15.49 -24.93 -9.09
C VAL A 569 14.36 -25.51 -9.93
N ALA A 570 14.67 -25.94 -11.16
CA ALA A 570 13.69 -26.61 -12.01
C ALA A 570 13.20 -27.91 -11.34
N GLY A 571 11.88 -28.08 -11.28
CA GLY A 571 11.21 -29.30 -10.82
C GLY A 571 10.08 -29.69 -11.76
N GLU A 572 9.66 -30.94 -11.72
CA GLU A 572 8.56 -31.45 -12.58
C GLU A 572 7.19 -30.85 -12.21
N LYS A 573 7.02 -30.50 -10.94
CA LYS A 573 5.83 -29.82 -10.41
C LYS A 573 6.26 -28.58 -9.62
N PRO A 574 5.43 -27.52 -9.59
CA PRO A 574 5.70 -26.37 -8.74
C PRO A 574 5.76 -26.78 -7.27
N ALA A 575 6.87 -26.49 -6.60
CA ALA A 575 6.99 -26.59 -5.15
C ALA A 575 6.03 -25.58 -4.49
N ASP A 576 5.42 -26.01 -3.38
CA ASP A 576 4.50 -25.18 -2.60
C ASP A 576 4.99 -25.08 -1.15
N VAL A 577 5.91 -24.13 -0.93
CA VAL A 577 6.50 -23.80 0.38
C VAL A 577 5.46 -23.67 1.51
N TYR A 578 4.24 -23.22 1.18
CA TYR A 578 3.17 -23.08 2.17
C TYR A 578 2.62 -24.41 2.64
N SER A 579 2.50 -25.40 1.75
CA SER A 579 2.06 -26.75 2.11
C SER A 579 3.15 -27.48 2.90
N GLU A 580 4.42 -27.34 2.50
CA GLU A 580 5.55 -27.90 3.24
C GLU A 580 5.63 -27.35 4.67
N ILE A 581 5.46 -26.03 4.85
CA ILE A 581 5.40 -25.43 6.19
C ILE A 581 4.15 -25.90 6.94
N ALA A 582 3.00 -26.03 6.29
CA ALA A 582 1.78 -26.52 6.94
C ALA A 582 1.95 -27.95 7.46
N GLU A 583 2.57 -28.84 6.68
CA GLU A 583 2.89 -30.22 7.08
C GLU A 583 3.83 -30.24 8.28
N ARG A 584 4.90 -29.44 8.25
CA ARG A 584 5.83 -29.32 9.38
C ARG A 584 5.16 -28.77 10.64
N VAL A 585 4.29 -27.76 10.50
CA VAL A 585 3.48 -27.23 11.61
C VAL A 585 2.56 -28.32 12.16
N HIS A 586 1.89 -29.08 11.29
CA HIS A 586 1.04 -30.18 11.67
C HIS A 586 1.82 -31.25 12.46
N ASP A 587 3.03 -31.61 12.01
CA ASP A 587 3.87 -32.60 12.69
C ASP A 587 4.33 -32.14 14.08
N ILE A 588 4.69 -30.86 14.22
CA ILE A 588 5.04 -30.29 15.53
C ILE A 588 3.81 -30.34 16.46
N MET A 589 2.64 -29.93 15.97
CA MET A 589 1.40 -29.98 16.74
C MET A 589 0.99 -31.41 17.09
N LYS A 590 1.19 -32.39 16.20
CA LYS A 590 0.94 -33.81 16.47
C LYS A 590 1.80 -34.33 17.61
N LYS A 591 3.09 -34.00 17.60
CA LYS A 591 4.01 -34.35 18.69
C LYS A 591 3.58 -33.68 20.01
N ASP A 592 3.25 -32.40 19.99
CA ASP A 592 2.83 -31.66 21.18
C ASP A 592 1.48 -32.16 21.73
N SER A 593 0.55 -32.56 20.86
CA SER A 593 -0.76 -33.09 21.25
C SER A 593 -0.69 -34.41 22.03
N SER A 594 0.38 -35.18 21.83
CA SER A 594 0.60 -36.47 22.49
C SER A 594 1.24 -36.32 23.87
N LYS A 595 1.65 -35.10 24.25
CA LYS A 595 2.27 -34.82 25.56
C LYS A 595 1.20 -34.65 26.64
N ASP A 596 1.60 -34.88 27.88
CA ASP A 596 0.74 -34.69 29.06
C ASP A 596 0.41 -33.19 29.25
N PRO A 597 -0.87 -32.78 29.23
CA PRO A 597 -1.29 -31.41 29.50
C PRO A 597 -0.80 -30.83 30.84
N ALA A 598 -0.56 -31.66 31.85
CA ALA A 598 -0.08 -31.20 33.15
C ALA A 598 1.37 -30.68 33.09
N THR A 599 2.18 -31.24 32.20
CA THR A 599 3.58 -30.83 31.98
C THR A 599 3.75 -29.91 30.76
N HIS A 600 2.82 -29.98 29.80
CA HIS A 600 2.86 -29.23 28.55
C HIS A 600 1.52 -28.51 28.31
N PRO A 601 1.36 -27.26 28.77
CA PRO A 601 0.08 -26.54 28.70
C PRO A 601 -0.45 -26.32 27.27
N ASN A 602 0.41 -26.40 26.25
CA ASN A 602 0.01 -26.29 24.85
C ASN A 602 -0.57 -27.60 24.27
N ALA A 603 -0.49 -28.74 24.96
CA ALA A 603 -0.95 -30.03 24.44
C ALA A 603 -2.45 -30.01 24.10
N LEU A 604 -3.27 -29.32 24.90
CA LEU A 604 -4.70 -29.15 24.65
C LEU A 604 -4.96 -28.26 23.42
N LEU A 605 -4.19 -27.18 23.26
CA LEU A 605 -4.29 -26.30 22.09
C LEU A 605 -3.90 -27.04 20.81
N ALA A 606 -2.84 -27.85 20.88
CA ALA A 606 -2.37 -28.67 19.77
C ALA A 606 -3.44 -29.69 19.33
N LYS A 607 -4.09 -30.39 20.28
CA LYS A 607 -5.21 -31.31 19.98
C LYS A 607 -6.34 -30.62 19.22
N VAL A 608 -6.69 -29.40 19.61
CA VAL A 608 -7.78 -28.62 18.98
C VAL A 608 -7.41 -28.14 17.58
N LEU A 609 -6.13 -27.84 17.36
CA LEU A 609 -5.66 -27.29 16.09
C LEU A 609 -5.32 -28.36 15.05
N LEU A 610 -5.09 -29.62 15.42
CA LEU A 610 -4.66 -30.69 14.52
C LEU A 610 -5.49 -30.78 13.22
N GLY A 611 -6.81 -30.82 13.33
CA GLY A 611 -7.71 -30.87 12.17
C GLY A 611 -7.89 -29.53 11.43
N GLN A 612 -7.22 -28.47 11.88
CA GLN A 612 -7.36 -27.11 11.36
C GLN A 612 -6.10 -26.59 10.69
N VAL A 613 -4.97 -27.31 10.75
CA VAL A 613 -3.74 -26.91 10.07
C VAL A 613 -3.86 -27.23 8.58
N ASP A 614 -3.90 -26.19 7.76
CA ASP A 614 -3.84 -26.31 6.31
C ASP A 614 -2.97 -25.20 5.71
N ARG A 615 -2.73 -25.30 4.41
CA ARG A 615 -2.03 -24.29 3.62
C ARG A 615 -2.60 -22.88 3.84
N LYS A 616 -3.93 -22.74 3.86
CA LYS A 616 -4.62 -21.45 3.96
C LYS A 616 -4.37 -20.76 5.31
N LEU A 617 -4.26 -21.54 6.39
CA LEU A 617 -3.95 -21.06 7.74
C LEU A 617 -2.57 -20.40 7.80
N VAL A 618 -1.55 -21.05 7.22
CA VAL A 618 -0.14 -20.59 7.33
C VAL A 618 0.28 -19.63 6.22
N LYS A 619 -0.33 -19.69 5.03
CA LYS A 619 0.07 -18.93 3.82
C LYS A 619 0.31 -17.45 4.09
N GLN A 620 -0.64 -16.78 4.76
CA GLN A 620 -0.54 -15.35 5.00
C GLN A 620 0.61 -15.00 5.95
N THR A 621 0.82 -15.80 7.00
CA THR A 621 1.91 -15.58 7.94
C THR A 621 3.25 -15.80 7.28
N VAL A 622 3.43 -16.92 6.56
CA VAL A 622 4.66 -17.19 5.81
C VAL A 622 4.97 -16.07 4.81
N MET A 623 3.98 -15.67 4.01
CA MET A 623 4.13 -14.63 3.00
C MET A 623 4.50 -13.27 3.60
N THR A 624 4.03 -12.95 4.81
CA THR A 624 4.23 -11.61 5.39
C THR A 624 5.38 -11.53 6.39
N SER A 625 5.81 -12.66 6.97
CA SER A 625 6.96 -12.72 7.88
C SER A 625 8.25 -12.30 7.21
N VAL A 626 8.44 -12.65 5.95
CA VAL A 626 9.61 -12.24 5.15
C VAL A 626 9.61 -10.74 4.82
N TYR A 627 8.44 -10.10 4.95
CA TYR A 627 8.25 -8.67 4.85
C TYR A 627 8.15 -7.98 6.22
N GLY A 628 8.68 -8.62 7.27
CA GLY A 628 8.88 -8.01 8.58
C GLY A 628 7.65 -8.04 9.50
N VAL A 629 6.66 -8.90 9.22
CA VAL A 629 5.56 -9.12 10.15
C VAL A 629 6.09 -9.69 11.47
N THR A 630 5.69 -9.04 12.57
CA THR A 630 6.04 -9.48 13.92
C THR A 630 5.14 -10.63 14.38
N TYR A 631 5.52 -11.28 15.48
CA TYR A 631 4.69 -12.29 16.14
C TYR A 631 3.24 -11.84 16.39
N VAL A 632 3.02 -10.59 16.79
CA VAL A 632 1.67 -10.05 17.04
C VAL A 632 0.85 -10.00 15.75
N GLY A 633 1.45 -9.55 14.65
CA GLY A 633 0.82 -9.53 13.34
C GLY A 633 0.54 -10.93 12.81
N ALA A 634 1.49 -11.86 12.97
CA ALA A 634 1.34 -13.27 12.60
C ALA A 634 0.17 -13.93 13.36
N ARG A 635 0.10 -13.72 14.69
CA ARG A 635 -1.01 -14.18 15.53
C ARG A 635 -2.35 -13.64 15.03
N GLU A 636 -2.43 -12.35 14.71
CA GLU A 636 -3.69 -11.75 14.26
C GLU A 636 -4.15 -12.31 12.91
N GLN A 637 -3.22 -12.56 11.99
CA GLN A 637 -3.52 -13.20 10.71
C GLN A 637 -4.06 -14.63 10.90
N ILE A 638 -3.39 -15.43 11.72
CA ILE A 638 -3.83 -16.80 12.03
C ILE A 638 -5.16 -16.78 12.76
N LYS A 639 -5.35 -15.88 13.73
CA LYS A 639 -6.63 -15.74 14.45
C LYS A 639 -7.79 -15.51 13.49
N ARG A 640 -7.64 -14.57 12.54
CA ARG A 640 -8.66 -14.32 11.52
C ARG A 640 -8.96 -15.56 10.67
N ARG A 641 -7.93 -16.34 10.31
CA ARG A 641 -8.13 -17.60 9.56
C ARG A 641 -8.84 -18.67 10.38
N LEU A 642 -8.58 -18.75 11.70
CA LEU A 642 -9.30 -19.64 12.60
C LEU A 642 -10.75 -19.18 12.80
N GLU A 643 -10.99 -17.86 12.88
CA GLU A 643 -12.34 -17.26 12.93
C GLU A 643 -13.14 -17.61 11.66
N GLU A 644 -12.53 -17.52 10.48
CA GLU A 644 -13.15 -17.91 9.20
C GLU A 644 -13.59 -19.38 9.18
N LYS A 645 -12.89 -20.27 9.90
CA LYS A 645 -13.24 -21.69 10.00
C LYS A 645 -14.40 -21.97 10.96
N GLY A 646 -14.62 -21.11 11.96
CA GLY A 646 -15.76 -21.20 12.88
C GLY A 646 -15.76 -22.39 13.86
N LEU A 647 -14.66 -23.16 13.94
CA LEU A 647 -14.58 -24.37 14.78
C LEU A 647 -14.28 -24.06 16.26
N ILE A 648 -13.73 -22.88 16.57
CA ILE A 648 -13.45 -22.43 17.94
C ILE A 648 -14.36 -21.25 18.24
N THR A 649 -15.38 -21.48 19.07
CA THR A 649 -16.41 -20.49 19.43
C THR A 649 -16.06 -19.65 20.65
N ASP A 650 -15.17 -20.15 21.52
CA ASP A 650 -14.67 -19.41 22.67
C ASP A 650 -13.52 -18.47 22.28
N ASP A 651 -13.73 -17.16 22.47
CA ASP A 651 -12.78 -16.11 22.09
C ASP A 651 -11.41 -16.22 22.81
N ARG A 652 -11.40 -16.69 24.07
CA ARG A 652 -10.15 -16.81 24.86
C ARG A 652 -9.32 -17.99 24.36
N MET A 653 -9.99 -19.10 24.09
CA MET A 653 -9.41 -20.29 23.49
C MET A 653 -8.89 -20.01 22.08
N LEU A 654 -9.68 -19.31 21.26
CA LEU A 654 -9.29 -18.87 19.93
C LEU A 654 -8.02 -17.99 19.96
N PHE A 655 -7.96 -17.03 20.88
CA PHE A 655 -6.78 -16.18 21.06
C PHE A 655 -5.55 -17.00 21.49
N SER A 656 -5.72 -17.94 22.41
CA SER A 656 -4.64 -18.83 22.89
C SER A 656 -4.17 -19.78 21.80
N ALA A 657 -5.09 -20.38 21.05
CA ALA A 657 -4.82 -21.24 19.91
C ALA A 657 -4.05 -20.48 18.81
N ALA A 658 -4.48 -19.25 18.49
CA ALA A 658 -3.77 -18.40 17.54
C ALA A 658 -2.36 -18.04 18.01
N CYS A 659 -2.15 -17.80 19.32
CA CYS A 659 -0.82 -17.57 19.88
C CYS A 659 0.09 -18.78 19.67
N TYR A 660 -0.37 -19.98 20.04
CA TYR A 660 0.40 -21.20 19.88
C TYR A 660 0.70 -21.50 18.40
N ALA A 661 -0.32 -21.45 17.53
CA ALA A 661 -0.17 -21.68 16.09
C ALA A 661 0.82 -20.69 15.43
N ALA A 662 0.80 -19.41 15.82
CA ALA A 662 1.76 -18.43 15.33
C ALA A 662 3.20 -18.74 15.76
N LYS A 663 3.42 -19.17 17.02
CA LYS A 663 4.75 -19.57 17.48
C LYS A 663 5.29 -20.76 16.69
N VAL A 664 4.47 -21.80 16.52
CA VAL A 664 4.86 -23.01 15.79
C VAL A 664 5.14 -22.70 14.32
N THR A 665 4.28 -21.90 13.68
CA THR A 665 4.47 -21.50 12.27
C THR A 665 5.77 -20.72 12.06
N LEU A 666 6.08 -19.75 12.93
CA LEU A 666 7.32 -18.97 12.83
C LEU A 666 8.57 -19.81 13.14
N ALA A 667 8.46 -20.80 14.03
CA ALA A 667 9.53 -21.76 14.29
C ALA A 667 9.80 -22.63 13.07
N ALA A 668 8.75 -23.24 12.49
CA ALA A 668 8.85 -24.06 11.29
C ALA A 668 9.46 -23.28 10.10
N LEU A 669 9.04 -22.03 9.89
CA LEU A 669 9.60 -21.15 8.87
C LEU A 669 11.10 -20.88 9.11
N GLY A 670 11.47 -20.60 10.36
CA GLY A 670 12.86 -20.29 10.72
C GLY A 670 13.82 -21.48 10.61
N GLU A 671 13.32 -22.70 10.79
CA GLU A 671 14.10 -23.92 10.61
C GLU A 671 14.33 -24.25 9.13
N LEU A 672 13.36 -23.95 8.26
CA LEU A 672 13.43 -24.20 6.81
C LEU A 672 14.28 -23.16 6.08
N PHE A 673 14.24 -21.89 6.52
CA PHE A 673 14.93 -20.78 5.86
C PHE A 673 16.01 -20.14 6.74
N GLN A 674 17.05 -20.91 7.05
CA GLN A 674 18.14 -20.49 7.93
C GLN A 674 19.05 -19.42 7.31
N ALA A 675 19.38 -19.54 6.02
CA ALA A 675 20.19 -18.56 5.30
C ALA A 675 19.44 -17.23 5.17
N ALA A 676 18.15 -17.26 4.82
CA ALA A 676 17.30 -16.08 4.84
C ALA A 676 17.27 -15.41 6.23
N ARG A 677 17.12 -16.21 7.30
CA ARG A 677 17.13 -15.72 8.69
C ARG A 677 18.47 -15.08 9.07
N ALA A 678 19.60 -15.66 8.65
CA ALA A 678 20.91 -15.10 8.89
C ALA A 678 21.08 -13.73 8.22
N ILE A 679 20.64 -13.59 6.96
CA ILE A 679 20.69 -12.31 6.22
C ILE A 679 19.76 -11.28 6.86
N MET A 680 18.53 -11.65 7.24
CA MET A 680 17.61 -10.77 7.96
C MET A 680 18.21 -10.26 9.27
N GLY A 681 18.87 -11.14 10.03
CA GLY A 681 19.58 -10.80 11.25
C GLY A 681 20.70 -9.79 11.00
N TRP A 682 21.58 -10.09 10.04
CA TRP A 682 22.69 -9.24 9.64
C TRP A 682 22.23 -7.83 9.22
N LEU A 683 21.23 -7.74 8.33
CA LEU A 683 20.62 -6.46 7.94
C LEU A 683 20.13 -5.70 9.19
N GLY A 684 19.36 -6.37 10.05
CA GLY A 684 18.84 -5.76 11.27
C GLY A 684 19.93 -5.23 12.21
N ASP A 685 21.05 -5.93 12.32
CA ASP A 685 22.16 -5.52 13.19
C ASP A 685 22.95 -4.35 12.58
N CYS A 686 23.19 -4.33 11.26
CA CYS A 686 23.73 -3.15 10.56
C CYS A 686 22.84 -1.92 10.76
N ALA A 687 21.52 -2.08 10.60
CA ALA A 687 20.56 -1.00 10.81
C ALA A 687 20.55 -0.49 12.25
N LYS A 688 20.76 -1.38 13.24
CA LYS A 688 20.86 -1.00 14.65
C LYS A 688 22.10 -0.13 14.89
N ILE A 689 23.25 -0.51 14.32
CA ILE A 689 24.52 0.24 14.46
C ILE A 689 24.37 1.67 13.92
N ILE A 690 23.87 1.80 12.68
CA ILE A 690 23.65 3.12 12.04
C ILE A 690 22.66 3.97 12.84
N ALA A 691 21.54 3.37 13.25
CA ALA A 691 20.49 4.09 13.94
C ALA A 691 20.87 4.51 15.37
N SER A 692 21.79 3.78 16.03
CA SER A 692 22.33 4.17 17.35
C SER A 692 23.08 5.50 17.29
N GLU A 693 23.71 5.83 16.16
CA GLU A 693 24.34 7.14 15.89
C GLU A 693 23.33 8.22 15.45
N ASN A 694 22.03 7.96 15.67
CA ASN A 694 20.93 8.83 15.27
C ASN A 694 20.91 9.12 13.76
N GLN A 695 21.44 8.22 12.93
CA GLN A 695 21.40 8.30 11.47
C GLN A 695 20.31 7.36 10.90
N PRO A 696 19.55 7.79 9.89
CA PRO A 696 18.63 6.89 9.21
C PRO A 696 19.40 5.91 8.33
N VAL A 697 18.90 4.68 8.21
CA VAL A 697 19.45 3.73 7.25
C VAL A 697 19.13 4.21 5.84
N SER A 698 20.15 4.30 4.99
CA SER A 698 20.03 4.67 3.59
C SER A 698 20.91 3.80 2.70
N TRP A 699 20.43 3.44 1.52
CA TRP A 699 21.17 2.65 0.55
C TRP A 699 20.77 3.04 -0.88
N LYS A 700 21.50 2.51 -1.85
CA LYS A 700 21.22 2.69 -3.28
C LYS A 700 20.78 1.36 -3.88
N THR A 701 19.68 1.35 -4.62
CA THR A 701 19.26 0.13 -5.33
C THR A 701 20.22 -0.20 -6.48
N PRO A 702 20.24 -1.44 -6.98
CA PRO A 702 21.03 -1.81 -8.16
C PRO A 702 20.74 -0.96 -9.42
N LEU A 703 19.54 -0.37 -9.51
CA LEU A 703 19.15 0.56 -10.59
C LEU A 703 19.48 2.03 -10.31
N GLY A 704 20.04 2.34 -9.14
CA GLY A 704 20.50 3.66 -8.77
C GLY A 704 19.49 4.53 -8.02
N LEU A 705 18.34 4.00 -7.61
CA LEU A 705 17.39 4.72 -6.76
C LEU A 705 17.97 4.91 -5.34
N PRO A 706 18.10 6.14 -4.81
CA PRO A 706 18.44 6.33 -3.41
C PRO A 706 17.22 6.01 -2.53
N VAL A 707 17.43 5.19 -1.52
CA VAL A 707 16.40 4.77 -0.56
C VAL A 707 16.82 5.24 0.83
N VAL A 708 15.92 5.93 1.53
CA VAL A 708 16.13 6.40 2.91
C VAL A 708 14.94 5.97 3.76
N GLN A 709 15.19 5.29 4.88
CA GLN A 709 14.12 4.91 5.81
C GLN A 709 13.65 6.12 6.65
N PRO A 710 12.37 6.52 6.56
CA PRO A 710 11.86 7.76 7.15
C PRO A 710 11.44 7.60 8.62
N TYR A 711 12.10 6.70 9.36
CA TYR A 711 11.64 6.29 10.69
C TYR A 711 12.30 7.11 11.79
N PHE A 712 11.67 8.25 12.08
CA PHE A 712 12.02 9.16 13.17
C PHE A 712 10.92 9.18 14.23
N LYS A 713 11.31 9.50 15.46
CA LYS A 713 10.37 9.82 16.53
C LYS A 713 9.56 11.03 16.11
N THR A 714 8.24 10.90 16.09
CA THR A 714 7.36 12.00 15.72
C THR A 714 7.39 13.09 16.78
N GLN A 715 7.62 14.33 16.35
CA GLN A 715 7.37 15.51 17.19
C GLN A 715 5.98 16.04 16.91
N ARG A 716 5.37 16.63 17.94
CA ARG A 716 4.08 17.32 17.80
C ARG A 716 4.31 18.79 17.98
N HIS A 717 3.82 19.58 17.04
CA HIS A 717 3.76 21.03 17.19
C HIS A 717 2.32 21.48 17.09
N VAL A 718 2.01 22.55 17.80
CA VAL A 718 0.65 23.04 17.96
C VAL A 718 0.49 24.30 17.13
N ILE A 719 -0.58 24.36 16.35
CA ILE A 719 -0.94 25.53 15.56
C ILE A 719 -2.31 26.05 15.98
N ARG A 720 -2.42 27.37 16.10
CA ARG A 720 -3.73 28.02 16.26
C ARG A 720 -4.38 28.17 14.89
N THR A 721 -5.59 27.64 14.76
CA THR A 721 -6.44 27.82 13.56
C THR A 721 -7.72 28.55 13.95
N SER A 722 -8.60 28.79 12.99
CA SER A 722 -9.86 29.50 13.24
C SER A 722 -10.90 28.64 13.97
N LEU A 723 -10.94 27.32 13.69
CA LEU A 723 -11.81 26.36 14.38
C LEU A 723 -11.29 25.94 15.76
N GLN A 724 -10.03 25.52 15.83
CA GLN A 724 -9.44 25.01 17.07
C GLN A 724 -7.91 25.08 17.04
N VAL A 725 -7.30 24.75 18.17
CA VAL A 725 -5.87 24.51 18.27
C VAL A 725 -5.58 23.08 17.80
N LEU A 726 -4.82 22.94 16.71
CA LEU A 726 -4.47 21.63 16.14
C LEU A 726 -3.06 21.21 16.59
N ALA A 727 -2.90 19.96 17.00
CA ALA A 727 -1.59 19.34 17.14
C ALA A 727 -1.25 18.60 15.84
N LEU A 728 -0.31 19.16 15.07
CA LEU A 728 0.21 18.53 13.86
C LEU A 728 1.40 17.63 14.23
N GLN A 729 1.56 16.54 13.49
CA GLN A 729 2.74 15.70 13.58
C GLN A 729 3.77 16.13 12.54
N ARG A 730 5.02 16.20 12.96
CA ARG A 730 6.17 16.38 12.08
C ARG A 730 7.23 15.32 12.40
N GLU A 731 8.06 15.03 11.41
CA GLU A 731 9.29 14.26 11.60
C GLU A 731 10.14 14.98 12.66
N GLY A 732 10.56 14.24 13.69
CA GLY A 732 11.47 14.77 14.72
C GLY A 732 12.92 14.52 14.38
N ASP A 733 13.82 15.05 15.20
CA ASP A 733 15.27 15.00 14.93
C ASP A 733 15.94 13.69 15.40
N SER A 734 15.20 12.85 16.15
CA SER A 734 15.72 11.59 16.68
C SER A 734 15.17 10.39 15.91
N VAL A 735 16.06 9.50 15.47
CA VAL A 735 15.75 8.27 14.77
C VAL A 735 15.05 7.27 15.70
N GLU A 736 14.07 6.53 15.17
CA GLU A 736 13.42 5.43 15.88
C GLU A 736 14.17 4.11 15.64
N VAL A 737 15.24 3.88 16.42
CA VAL A 737 16.19 2.74 16.28
C VAL A 737 15.48 1.40 16.08
N ARG A 738 14.47 1.11 16.92
CA ARG A 738 13.74 -0.15 16.85
C ARG A 738 13.03 -0.34 15.50
N LYS A 739 12.44 0.74 14.97
CA LYS A 739 11.73 0.71 13.70
C LYS A 739 12.69 0.65 12.51
N GLN A 740 13.83 1.34 12.58
CA GLN A 740 14.90 1.20 11.59
C GLN A 740 15.37 -0.25 11.47
N ARG A 741 15.74 -0.88 12.60
CA ARG A 741 16.18 -2.27 12.66
C ARG A 741 15.17 -3.27 12.08
N THR A 742 13.92 -3.18 12.52
CA THR A 742 12.90 -4.17 12.15
C THR A 742 12.39 -3.98 10.73
N ALA A 743 12.41 -2.75 10.21
CA ALA A 743 11.92 -2.46 8.87
C ALA A 743 13.01 -2.53 7.80
N PHE A 744 14.31 -2.55 8.14
CA PHE A 744 15.35 -2.58 7.12
C PHE A 744 15.33 -3.85 6.26
N PRO A 745 15.32 -5.08 6.81
CA PRO A 745 15.26 -6.29 5.98
C PRO A 745 14.12 -6.30 4.95
N PRO A 746 12.85 -6.02 5.32
CA PRO A 746 11.78 -6.03 4.34
C PRO A 746 11.85 -4.87 3.35
N ASN A 747 12.31 -3.68 3.76
CA ASN A 747 12.47 -2.57 2.82
C ASN A 747 13.59 -2.83 1.81
N PHE A 748 14.65 -3.51 2.25
CA PHE A 748 15.75 -3.90 1.38
C PHE A 748 15.29 -4.91 0.32
N VAL A 749 14.60 -5.98 0.73
CA VAL A 749 14.02 -6.96 -0.22
C VAL A 749 12.99 -6.30 -1.15
N HIS A 750 12.14 -5.42 -0.63
CA HIS A 750 11.23 -4.63 -1.47
C HIS A 750 11.94 -3.72 -2.48
N SER A 751 13.19 -3.33 -2.21
CA SER A 751 13.96 -2.56 -3.18
C SER A 751 14.58 -3.42 -4.28
N LEU A 752 14.84 -4.70 -3.97
CA LEU A 752 15.29 -5.69 -4.95
C LEU A 752 14.14 -6.17 -5.85
N ASP A 753 12.94 -6.39 -5.29
CA ASP A 753 11.76 -6.76 -6.07
C ASP A 753 11.39 -5.66 -7.08
N GLY A 754 11.38 -4.41 -6.65
CA GLY A 754 11.13 -3.26 -7.52
C GLY A 754 12.21 -3.13 -8.59
N SER A 755 13.47 -3.41 -8.25
CA SER A 755 14.57 -3.39 -9.22
C SER A 755 14.43 -4.50 -10.27
N HIS A 756 14.08 -5.72 -9.85
CA HIS A 756 13.86 -6.84 -10.77
C HIS A 756 12.68 -6.59 -11.72
N MET A 757 11.56 -6.11 -11.20
CA MET A 757 10.40 -5.73 -12.02
C MET A 757 10.76 -4.65 -13.04
N MET A 758 11.48 -3.60 -12.62
CA MET A 758 11.92 -2.53 -13.53
C MET A 758 12.89 -3.01 -14.61
N MET A 759 13.86 -3.87 -14.25
CA MET A 759 14.78 -4.48 -15.21
C MET A 759 14.04 -5.31 -16.25
N THR A 760 13.06 -6.10 -15.80
CA THR A 760 12.23 -6.94 -16.67
C THR A 760 11.34 -6.10 -17.57
N ALA A 761 10.71 -5.04 -17.05
CA ALA A 761 9.87 -4.13 -17.81
C ALA A 761 10.64 -3.46 -18.97
N ILE A 762 11.84 -2.94 -18.69
CA ILE A 762 12.71 -2.33 -19.70
C ILE A 762 13.07 -3.33 -20.79
N ALA A 763 13.52 -4.54 -20.41
CA ALA A 763 13.90 -5.57 -21.36
C ALA A 763 12.71 -6.04 -22.21
N CYS A 764 11.53 -6.21 -21.62
CA CYS A 764 10.31 -6.53 -22.37
C CYS A 764 9.98 -5.45 -23.40
N ARG A 765 10.06 -4.17 -23.02
CA ARG A 765 9.85 -3.04 -23.95
C ARG A 765 10.83 -3.07 -25.11
N ASP A 766 12.12 -3.28 -24.81
CA ASP A 766 13.18 -3.25 -25.82
C ASP A 766 13.00 -4.37 -26.87
N GLU A 767 12.34 -5.47 -26.47
CA GLU A 767 11.94 -6.56 -27.35
C GLU A 767 10.53 -6.41 -27.94
N GLY A 768 9.87 -5.29 -27.67
CA GLY A 768 8.55 -4.97 -28.23
C GLY A 768 7.38 -5.64 -27.53
N LEU A 769 7.54 -6.25 -26.35
CA LEU A 769 6.46 -6.79 -25.54
C LEU A 769 5.72 -5.67 -24.79
N ARG A 770 4.43 -5.89 -24.49
CA ARG A 770 3.70 -5.06 -23.54
C ARG A 770 3.88 -5.62 -22.14
N PHE A 771 4.16 -4.75 -21.18
CA PHE A 771 4.42 -5.12 -19.81
C PHE A 771 3.54 -4.30 -18.86
N ALA A 772 2.87 -5.01 -17.95
CA ALA A 772 2.31 -4.45 -16.74
C ALA A 772 2.78 -5.27 -15.55
N GLY A 773 2.85 -4.66 -14.38
CA GLY A 773 3.25 -5.36 -13.16
C GLY A 773 2.35 -4.97 -11.99
N VAL A 774 2.03 -5.96 -11.17
CA VAL A 774 1.49 -5.79 -9.81
C VAL A 774 2.56 -6.31 -8.87
N HIS A 775 3.55 -5.46 -8.60
CA HIS A 775 4.73 -5.81 -7.80
C HIS A 775 5.46 -7.04 -8.34
N ASP A 776 5.23 -8.22 -7.77
CA ASP A 776 5.83 -9.51 -8.09
C ASP A 776 5.05 -10.34 -9.14
N SER A 777 3.89 -9.86 -9.59
CA SER A 777 3.13 -10.47 -10.68
C SER A 777 3.31 -9.68 -11.98
N PHE A 778 3.86 -10.31 -13.02
CA PHE A 778 4.25 -9.68 -14.29
C PHE A 778 3.32 -10.13 -15.42
N TRP A 779 2.84 -9.18 -16.21
CA TRP A 779 1.74 -9.39 -17.15
C TRP A 779 2.14 -8.96 -18.56
N THR A 780 1.77 -9.79 -19.53
CA THR A 780 1.95 -9.52 -20.97
C THR A 780 0.84 -10.19 -21.79
N HIS A 781 0.84 -10.04 -23.11
CA HIS A 781 -0.11 -10.73 -23.99
C HIS A 781 0.16 -12.24 -24.00
N ALA A 782 -0.88 -13.05 -24.17
CA ALA A 782 -0.73 -14.51 -24.14
C ALA A 782 0.35 -15.06 -25.08
N CYS A 783 0.48 -14.48 -26.29
CA CYS A 783 1.50 -14.88 -27.27
C CYS A 783 2.94 -14.58 -26.84
N ASP A 784 3.13 -13.67 -25.90
CA ASP A 784 4.43 -13.13 -25.49
C ASP A 784 4.93 -13.76 -24.18
N VAL A 785 4.12 -14.59 -23.50
CA VAL A 785 4.40 -15.11 -22.16
C VAL A 785 5.69 -15.93 -22.12
N ASP A 786 5.93 -16.80 -23.10
CA ASP A 786 7.17 -17.59 -23.18
C ASP A 786 8.41 -16.68 -23.20
N ARG A 787 8.34 -15.62 -24.00
CA ARG A 787 9.46 -14.69 -24.13
C ARG A 787 9.64 -13.84 -22.88
N MET A 788 8.55 -13.36 -22.29
CA MET A 788 8.60 -12.66 -21.00
C MET A 788 9.19 -13.55 -19.90
N ASN A 789 8.85 -14.84 -19.86
CA ASN A 789 9.38 -15.79 -18.88
C ASN A 789 10.90 -16.00 -19.01
N GLN A 790 11.43 -16.01 -20.24
CA GLN A 790 12.88 -16.02 -20.47
C GLN A 790 13.54 -14.73 -19.96
N ILE A 791 12.97 -13.57 -20.32
CA ILE A 791 13.49 -12.26 -19.89
C ILE A 791 13.47 -12.14 -18.36
N LEU A 792 12.36 -12.53 -17.73
CA LEU A 792 12.18 -12.54 -16.27
C LEU A 792 13.33 -13.27 -15.57
N ARG A 793 13.61 -14.51 -15.99
CA ARG A 793 14.64 -15.37 -15.39
C ARG A 793 16.02 -14.80 -15.63
N GLN A 794 16.32 -14.40 -16.86
CA GLN A 794 17.60 -13.76 -17.20
C GLN A 794 17.84 -12.50 -16.35
N LYS A 795 16.83 -11.63 -16.20
CA LYS A 795 16.98 -10.40 -15.39
C LYS A 795 17.08 -10.68 -13.90
N PHE A 796 16.51 -11.78 -13.41
CA PHE A 796 16.72 -12.23 -12.04
C PHE A 796 18.17 -12.69 -11.81
N VAL A 797 18.71 -13.50 -12.73
CA VAL A 797 20.12 -13.92 -12.71
C VAL A 797 21.06 -12.71 -12.82
N ASP A 798 20.82 -11.81 -13.77
CA ASP A 798 21.60 -10.58 -13.95
C ASP A 798 21.64 -9.73 -12.67
N LEU A 799 20.51 -9.61 -11.96
CA LEU A 799 20.41 -8.87 -10.71
C LEU A 799 21.28 -9.50 -9.62
N TYR A 800 21.27 -10.82 -9.49
CA TYR A 800 21.96 -11.54 -8.42
C TYR A 800 23.40 -11.98 -8.73
N ASN A 801 23.85 -11.77 -9.97
CA ASN A 801 25.26 -11.78 -10.33
C ASN A 801 25.99 -10.51 -9.85
N ILE A 802 25.25 -9.46 -9.46
CA ILE A 802 25.80 -8.31 -8.73
C ILE A 802 26.09 -8.75 -7.28
N PRO A 803 27.26 -8.43 -6.71
CA PRO A 803 27.57 -8.72 -5.30
C PRO A 803 26.81 -7.76 -4.37
N ILE A 804 25.49 -7.94 -4.28
CA ILE A 804 24.56 -6.97 -3.65
C ILE A 804 24.87 -6.73 -2.17
N LEU A 805 25.15 -7.78 -1.40
CA LEU A 805 25.41 -7.65 0.05
C LEU A 805 26.79 -7.05 0.32
N GLU A 806 27.79 -7.39 -0.49
CA GLU A 806 29.12 -6.82 -0.45
C GLU A 806 29.07 -5.32 -0.77
N ASN A 807 28.44 -4.95 -1.89
CA ASN A 807 28.26 -3.55 -2.28
C ASN A 807 27.52 -2.74 -1.20
N LEU A 808 26.55 -3.36 -0.52
CA LEU A 808 25.84 -2.73 0.59
C LEU A 808 26.76 -2.51 1.79
N LEU A 809 27.55 -3.51 2.18
CA LEU A 809 28.51 -3.42 3.27
C LEU A 809 29.58 -2.36 2.98
N GLU A 810 30.20 -2.40 1.80
CA GLU A 810 31.18 -1.41 1.34
C GLU A 810 30.59 0.00 1.35
N SER A 811 29.33 0.16 0.91
CA SER A 811 28.63 1.44 0.95
C SER A 811 28.41 1.93 2.39
N PHE A 812 28.14 1.04 3.34
CA PHE A 812 28.00 1.41 4.75
C PHE A 812 29.33 1.79 5.37
N GLU A 813 30.39 1.01 5.13
CA GLU A 813 31.75 1.31 5.61
C GLU A 813 32.27 2.63 5.06
N THR A 814 31.98 2.92 3.79
CA THR A 814 32.35 4.20 3.15
C THR A 814 31.55 5.37 3.72
N SER A 815 30.25 5.19 3.96
CA SER A 815 29.38 6.26 4.48
C SER A 815 29.58 6.52 5.97
N TYR A 816 30.04 5.51 6.72
CA TYR A 816 30.20 5.53 8.16
C TYR A 816 31.57 4.94 8.58
N PRO A 817 32.68 5.60 8.23
CA PRO A 817 34.03 5.05 8.42
C PRO A 817 34.43 4.88 9.89
N SER A 818 33.71 5.52 10.81
CA SER A 818 33.90 5.37 12.26
C SER A 818 33.14 4.19 12.87
N LEU A 819 32.28 3.50 12.10
CA LEU A 819 31.46 2.40 12.58
C LEU A 819 31.99 1.06 12.09
N THR A 820 31.93 0.05 12.96
CA THR A 820 32.31 -1.32 12.62
C THR A 820 31.06 -2.17 12.39
N PHE A 821 30.97 -2.79 11.22
CA PHE A 821 29.84 -3.63 10.82
C PHE A 821 30.15 -5.13 10.98
N PRO A 822 29.14 -5.96 11.27
CA PRO A 822 29.33 -7.41 11.33
C PRO A 822 29.69 -7.99 9.95
N PRO A 823 30.51 -9.05 9.89
CA PRO A 823 30.86 -9.68 8.62
C PRO A 823 29.62 -10.29 7.95
N LEU A 824 29.71 -10.45 6.63
CA LEU A 824 28.63 -11.05 5.83
C LEU A 824 28.32 -12.49 6.31
N PRO A 825 27.03 -12.89 6.31
CA PRO A 825 26.66 -14.29 6.51
C PRO A 825 27.31 -15.20 5.45
N LYS A 826 27.62 -16.44 5.84
CA LYS A 826 28.13 -17.45 4.89
C LYS A 826 27.09 -17.71 3.80
N ARG A 827 27.53 -17.70 2.54
CA ARG A 827 26.71 -18.12 1.39
C ARG A 827 26.80 -19.63 1.20
N GLY A 828 25.73 -20.20 0.65
CA GLY A 828 25.72 -21.56 0.14
C GLY A 828 26.36 -21.67 -1.26
N ASP A 829 26.10 -22.79 -1.91
CA ASP A 829 26.70 -23.23 -3.17
C ASP A 829 25.77 -23.16 -4.39
N PHE A 830 24.57 -22.57 -4.25
CA PHE A 830 23.58 -22.54 -5.31
C PHE A 830 24.06 -21.74 -6.52
N ASN A 831 24.13 -22.41 -7.67
CA ASN A 831 24.43 -21.80 -8.96
C ASN A 831 23.16 -21.17 -9.57
N LEU A 832 23.13 -19.83 -9.69
CA LEU A 832 22.01 -19.08 -10.26
C LEU A 832 21.73 -19.42 -11.72
N GLU A 833 22.71 -19.89 -12.49
CA GLU A 833 22.50 -20.26 -13.89
C GLU A 833 21.46 -21.39 -14.04
N LYS A 834 21.22 -22.17 -12.98
CA LYS A 834 20.14 -23.17 -12.93
C LYS A 834 18.74 -22.56 -13.09
N ILE A 835 18.57 -21.26 -12.84
CA ILE A 835 17.30 -20.54 -12.99
C ILE A 835 16.96 -20.33 -14.48
N ASP A 836 17.96 -20.13 -15.35
CA ASP A 836 17.74 -19.89 -16.78
C ASP A 836 17.34 -21.18 -17.53
N GLY A 837 17.44 -22.34 -16.89
CA GLY A 837 17.05 -23.63 -17.47
C GLY A 837 18.00 -24.12 -18.58
N LYS A 838 19.10 -23.40 -18.86
CA LYS A 838 20.20 -23.93 -19.67
C LYS A 838 20.85 -25.06 -18.88
N LYS A 839 20.74 -26.30 -19.39
CA LYS A 839 21.62 -27.38 -18.97
C LYS A 839 23.05 -26.86 -19.14
N SER A 840 23.84 -26.88 -18.07
CA SER A 840 25.28 -26.69 -18.15
C SER A 840 25.84 -27.79 -19.03
N GLU A 841 26.03 -27.52 -20.33
CA GLU A 841 26.98 -28.27 -21.13
C GLU A 841 28.37 -27.94 -20.59
N ILE A 842 28.79 -28.71 -19.60
CA ILE A 842 30.20 -28.81 -19.25
C ILE A 842 30.87 -29.47 -20.45
N SER A 843 31.82 -28.74 -21.02
CA SER A 843 32.75 -29.14 -22.07
C SER A 843 33.20 -30.59 -21.94
N GLY A 844 32.58 -31.48 -22.73
CA GLY A 844 33.19 -32.72 -23.17
C GLY A 844 34.10 -32.39 -24.35
N ALA A 845 35.38 -32.11 -24.08
CA ALA A 845 36.40 -32.02 -25.10
C ALA A 845 37.21 -33.32 -25.13
N GLY A 846 36.77 -34.23 -26.00
CA GLY A 846 37.59 -35.09 -26.87
C GLY A 846 38.75 -35.86 -26.26
N GLU A 847 38.52 -37.16 -26.05
CA GLU A 847 39.57 -38.17 -26.22
C GLU A 847 40.17 -38.05 -27.64
N THR A 848 41.48 -37.82 -27.72
CA THR A 848 42.28 -38.24 -28.88
C THR A 848 43.55 -38.94 -28.41
N HIS A 849 43.74 -40.16 -28.92
CA HIS A 849 44.83 -41.08 -28.67
C HIS A 849 46.20 -40.60 -29.18
N LYS A 850 47.26 -40.91 -28.39
CA LYS A 850 48.59 -41.53 -28.74
C LYS A 850 49.76 -40.91 -27.93
N PRO A 851 50.93 -41.58 -27.77
CA PRO A 851 51.19 -42.76 -26.94
C PRO A 851 52.43 -42.57 -26.00
N ASN A 852 52.67 -43.58 -25.14
CA ASN A 852 53.81 -43.84 -24.24
C ASN A 852 55.13 -43.05 -24.40
N ALA A 853 55.66 -42.60 -23.25
CA ALA A 853 57.09 -42.68 -22.92
C ALA A 853 57.30 -42.78 -21.39
N MET A 854 58.05 -43.80 -20.96
CA MET A 854 58.54 -44.03 -19.60
C MET A 854 59.56 -42.97 -19.17
N GLN A 855 59.60 -42.61 -17.87
CA GLN A 855 60.82 -42.52 -17.05
C GLN A 855 60.53 -42.17 -15.57
N ASP A 856 60.74 -43.17 -14.70
CA ASP A 856 61.60 -43.15 -13.49
C ASP A 856 61.83 -41.84 -12.70
N LYS A 857 61.37 -41.78 -11.43
CA LYS A 857 62.20 -41.86 -10.20
C LYS A 857 61.46 -41.39 -8.91
N CYS A 858 61.38 -42.33 -7.96
CA CYS A 858 61.58 -42.30 -6.50
C CYS A 858 61.22 -41.11 -5.57
N PRO A 859 61.01 -41.41 -4.26
CA PRO A 859 60.16 -40.65 -3.33
C PRO A 859 60.93 -39.94 -2.20
N SER A 860 60.23 -39.10 -1.42
CA SER A 860 60.66 -38.70 -0.08
C SER A 860 59.47 -38.46 0.87
N THR A 861 59.19 -39.46 1.73
CA THR A 861 59.14 -39.41 3.22
C THR A 861 59.41 -38.03 3.87
N SER A 862 58.81 -37.51 4.95
CA SER A 862 57.97 -37.95 6.10
C SER A 862 57.49 -36.64 6.79
N PHE A 863 56.44 -36.53 7.61
CA PHE A 863 56.33 -36.99 9.00
C PHE A 863 54.92 -36.67 9.55
N MET A 864 54.35 -37.61 10.31
CA MET A 864 53.29 -37.39 11.31
C MET A 864 53.88 -36.73 12.57
N ALA A 865 53.09 -35.90 13.25
CA ALA A 865 53.17 -35.76 14.70
C ALA A 865 51.76 -35.64 15.29
N VAL A 866 51.40 -36.65 16.07
CA VAL A 866 50.29 -36.71 17.02
C VAL A 866 50.85 -36.32 18.39
N SER A 867 50.13 -35.50 19.17
CA SER A 867 50.29 -35.50 20.63
C SER A 867 48.95 -35.24 21.32
N MET A 868 48.50 -36.23 22.09
CA MET A 868 47.37 -36.24 23.01
C MET A 868 47.79 -35.82 24.43
N LEU A 869 46.86 -35.16 25.16
CA LEU A 869 46.47 -35.31 26.59
C LEU A 869 47.56 -35.11 27.67
N GLN A 870 47.40 -34.48 28.86
CA GLN A 870 46.31 -34.13 29.81
C GLN A 870 47.00 -33.44 31.05
N PRO A 871 46.43 -33.24 32.28
CA PRO A 871 45.07 -32.88 32.78
C PRO A 871 45.06 -31.81 33.94
N ALA A 872 43.85 -31.53 34.50
CA ALA A 872 43.49 -31.04 35.86
C ALA A 872 43.66 -29.52 36.19
N ASP A 873 42.79 -28.80 36.92
CA ASP A 873 41.64 -29.08 37.82
C ASP A 873 40.70 -27.82 37.86
N VAL A 874 39.37 -27.91 37.75
CA VAL A 874 38.30 -28.11 38.78
C VAL A 874 38.08 -26.97 39.79
N SER A 875 37.00 -26.20 39.59
CA SER A 875 35.90 -25.93 40.55
C SER A 875 34.75 -25.21 39.79
N SER A 876 33.60 -25.84 39.48
CA SER A 876 32.38 -26.10 40.30
C SER A 876 31.76 -24.78 40.82
N ARG A 877 30.50 -24.36 40.66
CA ARG A 877 29.14 -24.82 40.25
C ARG A 877 28.44 -23.50 39.77
N GLU A 878 27.44 -23.42 38.88
CA GLU A 878 26.10 -24.00 38.89
C GLU A 878 25.52 -23.95 37.47
N THR A 879 24.89 -25.04 37.07
CA THR A 879 24.02 -25.12 35.90
C THR A 879 22.59 -25.00 36.41
N VAL A 880 21.91 -23.91 36.08
CA VAL A 880 20.45 -23.82 36.17
C VAL A 880 19.92 -23.58 34.76
N LEU A 881 19.28 -24.61 34.22
CA LEU A 881 18.35 -24.47 33.10
C LEU A 881 17.23 -23.50 33.53
N GLU A 882 17.05 -22.39 32.82
CA GLU A 882 15.78 -21.66 32.85
C GLU A 882 15.16 -21.57 31.44
N LEU A 883 14.10 -22.35 31.30
CA LEU A 883 13.10 -22.28 30.25
C LEU A 883 12.35 -20.94 30.31
N GLY A 884 12.38 -20.23 29.19
CA GLY A 884 11.40 -19.29 28.64
C GLY A 884 10.38 -18.58 29.54
N LEU A 885 10.42 -17.23 29.50
CA LEU A 885 9.25 -16.36 29.28
C LEU A 885 9.72 -14.89 29.20
N VAL A 886 10.05 -14.41 27.99
CA VAL A 886 10.18 -12.95 27.74
C VAL A 886 8.99 -12.50 26.89
N ALA A 887 7.89 -12.19 27.56
CA ALA A 887 6.76 -11.48 26.98
C ALA A 887 7.19 -10.02 26.67
N LYS A 888 7.64 -9.78 25.44
CA LYS A 888 7.90 -8.43 24.93
C LYS A 888 6.58 -7.72 24.62
N ALA A 889 6.07 -6.98 25.59
CA ALA A 889 5.00 -6.01 25.38
C ALA A 889 5.51 -4.90 24.45
N ASN A 890 4.97 -4.84 23.23
CA ASN A 890 5.08 -3.68 22.37
C ASN A 890 3.70 -3.36 21.81
N LYS A 891 3.09 -2.34 22.42
CA LYS A 891 1.84 -1.74 21.96
C LYS A 891 2.09 -1.10 20.59
N GLU A 892 1.58 -1.71 19.53
CA GLU A 892 1.01 -0.93 18.45
C GLU A 892 -0.21 -0.22 19.01
N LYS A 893 -0.27 1.10 18.86
CA LYS A 893 -1.51 1.75 18.46
C LYS A 893 -1.23 3.17 18.03
N ILE A 894 -1.99 3.58 17.02
CA ILE A 894 -2.53 4.93 16.84
C ILE A 894 -2.37 5.72 18.15
N SER A 895 -1.46 6.69 18.13
CA SER A 895 -0.89 7.31 19.32
C SER A 895 -1.96 7.78 20.32
N PHE A 896 -1.78 7.45 21.60
CA PHE A 896 -1.76 8.44 22.69
C PHE A 896 -1.40 7.84 24.08
N GLY A 897 -0.30 8.31 24.69
CA GLY A 897 -0.12 8.44 26.16
C GLY A 897 0.71 7.36 26.87
N ARG A 898 1.68 7.84 27.67
CA ARG A 898 2.75 7.18 28.44
C ARG A 898 2.36 5.89 29.20
N LEU A 899 3.36 5.01 29.36
CA LEU A 899 3.47 4.03 30.46
C LEU A 899 4.18 4.73 31.64
N GLU A 900 3.62 4.63 32.84
CA GLU A 900 4.29 4.93 34.12
C GLU A 900 4.29 3.65 34.97
N VAL A 901 5.43 3.38 35.63
CA VAL A 901 5.69 2.22 36.50
C VAL A 901 4.93 2.41 37.81
N GLN A 902 4.10 1.44 38.23
CA GLN A 902 3.23 1.62 39.40
C GLN A 902 3.68 0.93 40.69
N GLU A 903 4.66 0.01 40.68
CA GLU A 903 5.23 -0.51 41.93
C GLU A 903 6.65 -1.07 41.69
N ILE A 904 7.60 -0.65 42.53
CA ILE A 904 8.96 -1.17 42.58
C ILE A 904 9.04 -1.99 43.88
N VAL A 905 9.18 -3.30 43.76
CA VAL A 905 9.42 -4.17 44.93
C VAL A 905 10.88 -4.60 44.89
N ALA A 906 11.64 -4.17 45.91
CA ALA A 906 13.01 -4.59 46.11
C ALA A 906 13.02 -5.85 46.99
N PHE A 907 13.68 -6.90 46.50
CA PHE A 907 13.93 -8.12 47.27
C PHE A 907 15.39 -8.12 47.72
N VAL A 908 15.59 -8.28 49.03
CA VAL A 908 16.92 -8.39 49.63
C VAL A 908 17.18 -9.86 49.92
N LEU A 909 18.27 -10.40 49.36
CA LEU A 909 18.80 -11.71 49.74
C LEU A 909 19.66 -11.53 51.00
N ASN A 910 19.29 -12.20 52.10
CA ASN A 910 20.19 -12.36 53.23
C ASN A 910 21.03 -13.64 53.07
N SER A 911 22.08 -13.76 53.87
CA SER A 911 23.02 -14.91 53.89
C SER A 911 22.38 -16.27 54.22
N ALA A 912 21.07 -16.32 54.50
CA ALA A 912 20.29 -17.53 54.74
C ALA A 912 19.29 -17.88 53.61
N GLY A 913 19.31 -17.15 52.48
CA GLY A 913 18.50 -17.47 51.30
C GLY A 913 17.01 -17.15 51.39
N ILE A 914 16.57 -16.37 52.40
CA ILE A 914 15.15 -16.03 52.58
C ILE A 914 14.87 -14.63 51.99
N THR A 915 13.99 -14.57 50.99
CA THR A 915 13.51 -13.31 50.39
C THR A 915 12.36 -12.71 51.21
N ARG A 916 12.52 -11.47 51.73
CA ARG A 916 11.40 -10.67 52.27
C ARG A 916 11.10 -9.48 51.35
N PRO A 917 9.83 -9.19 51.05
CA PRO A 917 9.46 -8.00 50.28
C PRO A 917 9.57 -6.73 51.15
N PHE A 918 10.23 -5.70 50.62
CA PHE A 918 10.25 -4.36 51.22
C PHE A 918 9.21 -3.49 50.50
N LEU A 919 8.15 -3.10 51.21
CA LEU A 919 7.02 -2.30 50.69
C LEU A 919 6.85 -1.06 51.57
N ASP A 920 7.53 0.03 51.25
CA ASP A 920 7.21 1.35 51.81
C ASP A 920 7.36 2.42 50.71
N SER A 921 6.23 2.83 50.13
CA SER A 921 6.12 3.78 49.02
C SER A 921 6.15 5.25 49.46
N SER A 922 6.29 5.52 50.77
CA SER A 922 6.08 6.87 51.33
C SER A 922 7.31 7.81 51.30
N LYS A 923 8.49 7.33 50.90
CA LYS A 923 9.75 8.11 50.93
C LYS A 923 10.32 8.54 49.56
N LEU A 924 9.63 8.27 48.45
CA LEU A 924 10.15 8.48 47.09
C LEU A 924 10.03 9.93 46.53
N HIS A 925 9.68 10.90 47.37
CA HIS A 925 9.58 12.31 46.98
C HIS A 925 10.49 13.21 47.83
N CYS A 926 11.80 13.10 47.64
CA CYS A 926 12.74 14.23 47.64
C CYS A 926 14.15 13.70 47.35
N TRP A 927 15.09 14.64 47.15
CA TRP A 927 16.55 14.52 47.27
C TRP A 927 17.37 14.66 45.98
N THR A 928 17.83 15.90 45.84
CA THR A 928 19.10 16.35 45.28
C THR A 928 20.30 15.88 46.13
N GLU A 929 21.37 15.46 45.44
CA GLU A 929 22.78 15.31 45.89
C GLU A 929 23.08 14.60 47.22
N THR A 930 23.54 13.34 47.17
CA THR A 930 24.67 12.77 47.97
C THR A 930 24.98 11.31 47.59
N THR A 931 26.24 10.90 47.78
CA THR A 931 26.91 9.67 47.31
C THR A 931 26.61 8.39 48.11
N SER A 932 25.34 8.01 48.27
CA SER A 932 24.99 6.68 48.81
C SER A 932 23.82 6.02 48.06
N ASN A 933 23.80 4.68 48.04
CA ASN A 933 22.83 3.86 47.31
C ASN A 933 21.38 4.34 47.59
N PRO A 934 20.56 4.63 46.56
CA PRO A 934 19.22 5.20 46.69
C PRO A 934 18.20 4.36 47.50
N TYR A 935 18.56 3.14 47.90
CA TYR A 935 17.71 2.23 48.70
C TYR A 935 18.17 2.04 50.16
N GLY A 936 19.23 2.73 50.62
CA GLY A 936 19.70 2.64 52.02
C GLY A 936 20.24 1.27 52.45
N LEU A 937 20.67 0.43 51.50
CA LEU A 937 21.16 -0.93 51.77
C LEU A 937 22.65 -0.94 52.20
N PRO A 938 23.08 -1.87 53.08
CA PRO A 938 24.48 -2.03 53.46
C PRO A 938 25.39 -2.31 52.26
N VAL A 939 26.65 -1.86 52.33
CA VAL A 939 27.68 -2.12 51.31
C VAL A 939 27.93 -3.63 51.21
N GLY A 940 27.74 -4.21 50.02
CA GLY A 940 27.94 -5.65 49.75
C GLY A 940 26.67 -6.50 49.60
N CYS A 941 25.46 -5.91 49.66
CA CYS A 941 24.21 -6.63 49.40
C CYS A 941 23.86 -6.71 47.91
N GLU A 942 23.55 -7.92 47.41
CA GLU A 942 22.91 -8.13 46.12
C GLU A 942 21.39 -7.99 46.25
N TYR A 943 20.78 -7.23 45.35
CA TYR A 943 19.33 -7.03 45.31
C TYR A 943 18.82 -7.07 43.87
N PHE A 944 17.59 -7.54 43.70
CA PHE A 944 16.91 -7.56 42.41
C PHE A 944 15.69 -6.64 42.46
N VAL A 945 15.57 -5.79 41.44
CA VAL A 945 14.45 -4.87 41.28
C VAL A 945 13.47 -5.50 40.30
N ILE A 946 12.34 -6.00 40.79
CA ILE A 946 11.31 -6.58 39.94
C ILE A 946 10.26 -5.51 39.66
N THR A 947 10.12 -5.15 38.38
CA THR A 947 9.06 -4.26 37.91
C THR A 947 7.86 -5.11 37.51
N VAL A 948 6.82 -5.16 38.33
CA VAL A 948 5.61 -5.93 38.02
C VAL A 948 4.65 -5.06 37.21
N ALA A 949 4.46 -5.40 35.94
CA ALA A 949 3.43 -4.81 35.11
C ALA A 949 2.20 -5.74 35.11
N ILE A 950 1.20 -5.44 35.95
CA ILE A 950 -0.08 -6.16 35.92
C ILE A 950 -0.91 -5.63 34.74
N VAL A 951 -1.24 -6.48 33.77
CA VAL A 951 -2.11 -6.16 32.62
C VAL A 951 -3.32 -7.08 32.66
N PRO A 952 -4.58 -6.56 32.65
CA PRO A 952 -5.78 -7.38 32.47
C PRO A 952 -5.93 -7.96 31.06
#